data_AF-A0A093FKK8-F1
#
_entry.id   AF-A0A093FKK8-F1
#
_cell.length_a   1.000
_cell.length_b   1.000
_cell.length_c   1.000
_cell.angle_alpha   90.00
_cell.angle_beta   90.00
_cell.angle_gamma   90.00
#
_symmetry.space_group_name_H-M   'P 1'
#
loop_
_entity.id
_entity.type
_entity.pdbx_description
1 polymer ?
#
loop_
_entity_poly.entity_id
_entity_poly.type
_entity_poly.pdbx_seq_one_letter_code
_entity_poly.pdbx_strand_id
1 'polypeptide(L)'
;TIDLLVCKLKHTWMAGVNSLVHQLQSMQKQSTFLHKSALWVKNQIQSSSLDVKSLQVLISAVSDLLSKLIEADGQSGYLVGAYIEHVMPNKTEWGKLHKSLSTEWMHKPLLEGRLSMNCEPLGSCVKLCGTTKLPGHLCTSALLSKMVLLVLENGIVCGSDDAERKKIDSIQLLYSLQWIEELENPPYLLLEYLRMLEEMHITYEKFSTLSNTTSLQQTVFDRSEEHGRLWSLTMSKVIRVENTVSCEMKQHFKTTEGFLPLTEGRLHTLQCLSPFLTEEEKKELVFHCVAKLMTCTQADLSSTDGAFGCLSILNSCLNGRSIDCDHLLPEILKIIMSWKNNNEDSFLFSCNLEETSAQLLGFNIEMIRYLPLLLKYSTDPLADNEWDFIMCSMLAWLETTSENRSLYHIPLVQIFACVSCDLASALSAYFETAAPETTEKLPVNLISEWKEFFSEGIHNLLLPLLVKVTGKYREMKNASEGSFQNSVLMSLGEALTYISKDQLLNHKLPAKFVAGQKTNLPDKLQTLLNTLSPLLLFRARPVQISVYHMLYKLMPELPKFDDEDLKCYGDEEEESALSPPAALMSVLATEELLLENILECIPVGEFAVIQPLSDEFCLVLGYLLTWKLILAFFKAASSQLRVLYSQYLRRSKTLNKLLYHLFRLMPENPVFSGPTSEVPNKDTKTFFTEQLHLDVKGTGVLSSQIPHLACSVYHITLKDLPAMVRLWWNSCEKRVFNVVDKFTSKYVSSVLSSQEITSVQTSTQLFNGMTVKARSAAREVIATYSVDDIFIELIIQLPSNYPLGSITVESGKRVGVAVQQWRNWMLQLSTYLTHQNGSIMEGLSLWKNNVDKRFEGVEDCMICFSVIHGSNYSLPKKACRTCKKKFHSACLYKWFTSSNKSTCPLCRETFF
;
A
#
# COMPACT_ATOMS: atom_id res chain seq x y z
N THR A 1 23.19 -42.48 -11.87
CA THR A 1 24.19 -43.31 -11.15
C THR A 1 24.17 -43.09 -9.65
N ILE A 2 23.99 -41.84 -9.16
CA ILE A 2 23.85 -41.54 -7.71
C ILE A 2 22.61 -42.20 -7.09
N ASP A 3 21.44 -42.16 -7.75
CA ASP A 3 20.20 -42.78 -7.21
C ASP A 3 20.31 -44.30 -7.01
N LEU A 4 20.96 -45.01 -7.92
CA LEU A 4 21.13 -46.47 -7.79
C LEU A 4 21.98 -46.84 -6.56
N LEU A 5 22.99 -46.02 -6.26
CA LEU A 5 23.88 -46.22 -5.12
C LEU A 5 23.16 -45.93 -3.80
N VAL A 6 22.35 -44.87 -3.76
CA VAL A 6 21.48 -44.51 -2.62
C VAL A 6 20.44 -45.61 -2.36
N CYS A 7 19.79 -46.14 -3.40
CA CYS A 7 18.86 -47.26 -3.26
C CYS A 7 19.55 -48.52 -2.70
N LYS A 8 20.75 -48.85 -3.17
CA LYS A 8 21.53 -49.98 -2.63
C LYS A 8 21.91 -49.75 -1.17
N LEU A 9 22.37 -48.55 -0.82
CA LEU A 9 22.70 -48.18 0.56
C LEU A 9 21.48 -48.29 1.48
N LYS A 10 20.32 -47.78 1.03
CA LYS A 10 19.05 -47.89 1.75
C LYS A 10 18.67 -49.36 1.95
N HIS A 11 18.80 -50.19 0.92
CA HIS A 11 18.48 -51.62 1.02
C HIS A 11 19.40 -52.36 2.01
N THR A 12 20.72 -52.13 1.93
CA THR A 12 21.70 -52.71 2.87
C THR A 12 21.44 -52.25 4.30
N TRP A 13 21.16 -50.95 4.49
CA TRP A 13 20.82 -50.39 5.78
C TRP A 13 19.55 -51.01 6.36
N MET A 14 18.47 -51.11 5.58
CA MET A 14 17.22 -51.76 6.00
C MET A 14 17.41 -53.23 6.37
N ALA A 15 18.22 -53.98 5.62
CA ALA A 15 18.56 -55.37 5.95
C ALA A 15 19.30 -55.46 7.29
N GLY A 16 20.24 -54.54 7.53
CA GLY A 16 20.96 -54.45 8.81
C GLY A 16 20.05 -54.09 9.99
N VAL A 17 19.14 -53.12 9.79
CA VAL A 17 18.12 -52.75 10.80
C VAL A 17 17.23 -53.95 11.12
N ASN A 18 16.69 -54.64 10.12
CA ASN A 18 15.86 -55.83 10.33
C ASN A 18 16.60 -56.90 11.15
N SER A 19 17.87 -57.18 10.82
CA SER A 19 18.68 -58.13 11.58
C SER A 19 18.90 -57.70 13.04
N LEU A 20 19.20 -56.41 13.26
CA LEU A 20 19.46 -55.86 14.58
C LEU A 20 18.19 -55.89 15.46
N VAL A 21 17.05 -55.54 14.88
CA VAL A 21 15.77 -55.53 15.57
C VAL A 21 15.33 -56.95 15.98
N HIS A 22 15.53 -57.96 15.13
CA HIS A 22 15.27 -59.36 15.50
C HIS A 22 16.19 -59.87 16.62
N GLN A 23 17.44 -59.40 16.69
CA GLN A 23 18.33 -59.72 17.83
C GLN A 23 17.86 -59.06 19.13
N LEU A 24 17.29 -57.86 19.06
CA LEU A 24 16.85 -57.09 20.22
C LEU A 24 15.61 -57.67 20.93
N GLN A 25 14.73 -58.38 20.22
CA GLN A 25 13.64 -59.15 20.83
C GLN A 25 14.13 -60.14 21.92
N SER A 26 15.39 -60.60 21.82
CA SER A 26 15.98 -61.55 22.77
C SER A 26 16.62 -60.89 24.01
N MET A 27 16.89 -59.58 23.98
CA MET A 27 17.61 -58.84 25.02
C MET A 27 16.81 -57.63 25.51
N GLN A 28 15.78 -57.88 26.31
CA GLN A 28 14.79 -56.88 26.74
C GLN A 28 15.32 -55.70 27.61
N LYS A 29 16.61 -55.60 27.95
CA LYS A 29 17.12 -54.48 28.77
C LYS A 29 18.48 -53.97 28.25
N GLN A 30 18.46 -52.74 27.71
CA GLN A 30 19.60 -51.88 27.33
C GLN A 30 20.34 -52.19 26.01
N SER A 31 19.72 -51.83 24.89
CA SER A 31 20.42 -51.71 23.61
C SER A 31 21.35 -50.49 23.60
N THR A 32 22.66 -50.73 23.67
CA THR A 32 23.67 -49.67 23.54
C THR A 32 23.65 -49.01 22.15
N PHE A 33 23.23 -49.73 21.11
CA PHE A 33 23.09 -49.19 19.76
C PHE A 33 21.95 -48.17 19.69
N LEU A 34 20.73 -48.54 20.09
CA LEU A 34 19.56 -47.65 19.99
C LEU A 34 19.78 -46.34 20.75
N HIS A 35 20.36 -46.43 21.94
CA HIS A 35 20.73 -45.26 22.73
C HIS A 35 21.76 -44.37 22.01
N LYS A 36 22.84 -44.93 21.48
CA LYS A 36 23.86 -44.17 20.74
C LYS A 36 23.32 -43.56 19.44
N SER A 37 22.46 -44.27 18.71
CA SER A 37 21.81 -43.74 17.51
C SER A 37 20.86 -42.60 17.84
N ALA A 38 20.04 -42.72 18.90
CA ALA A 38 19.16 -41.66 19.34
C ALA A 38 19.94 -40.41 19.75
N LEU A 39 21.04 -40.58 20.50
CA LEU A 39 21.92 -39.48 20.87
C LEU A 39 22.61 -38.84 19.66
N TRP A 40 23.02 -39.64 18.66
CA TRP A 40 23.56 -39.12 17.41
C TRP A 40 22.53 -38.28 16.65
N VAL A 41 21.30 -38.78 16.50
CA VAL A 41 20.18 -38.06 15.85
C VAL A 41 19.89 -36.75 16.59
N LYS A 42 19.79 -36.78 17.92
CA LYS A 42 19.60 -35.60 18.77
C LYS A 42 20.71 -34.57 18.55
N ASN A 43 21.97 -35.01 18.54
CA ASN A 43 23.09 -34.13 18.28
C ASN A 43 23.03 -33.55 16.86
N GLN A 44 22.64 -34.32 15.84
CA GLN A 44 22.47 -33.77 14.49
C GLN A 44 21.40 -32.68 14.46
N ILE A 45 20.16 -32.95 14.90
CA ILE A 45 19.09 -31.95 14.81
C ILE A 45 19.34 -30.69 15.67
N GLN A 46 20.13 -30.79 16.75
CA GLN A 46 20.44 -29.65 17.63
C GLN A 46 21.71 -28.89 17.27
N SER A 47 22.74 -29.56 16.74
CA SER A 47 24.05 -28.96 16.46
C SER A 47 24.38 -28.81 14.97
N SER A 48 23.71 -29.57 14.10
CA SER A 48 24.04 -29.60 12.68
C SER A 48 23.15 -28.66 11.89
N SER A 49 23.80 -28.03 10.91
CA SER A 49 23.21 -27.07 10.03
C SER A 49 22.58 -27.77 8.83
N LEU A 50 21.45 -28.43 9.05
CA LEU A 50 20.75 -29.19 8.02
C LEU A 50 20.08 -28.24 7.03
N ASP A 51 20.19 -28.54 5.74
CA ASP A 51 19.26 -28.01 4.73
C ASP A 51 17.97 -28.85 4.72
N VAL A 52 16.96 -28.39 3.97
CA VAL A 52 15.64 -29.06 3.92
C VAL A 52 15.77 -30.51 3.43
N LYS A 53 16.60 -30.76 2.41
CA LYS A 53 16.79 -32.12 1.86
C LYS A 53 17.48 -33.06 2.85
N SER A 54 18.51 -32.60 3.55
CA SER A 54 19.22 -33.39 4.55
C SER A 54 18.32 -33.73 5.73
N LEU A 55 17.48 -32.78 6.17
CA LEU A 55 16.45 -33.03 7.18
C LEU A 55 15.43 -34.06 6.71
N GLN A 56 14.92 -33.94 5.47
CA GLN A 56 13.97 -34.89 4.88
C GLN A 56 14.53 -36.32 4.86
N VAL A 57 15.80 -36.48 4.48
CA VAL A 57 16.51 -37.77 4.48
C VAL A 57 16.64 -38.33 5.90
N LEU A 58 17.03 -37.49 6.87
CA LEU A 58 17.16 -37.89 8.27
C LEU A 58 15.81 -38.34 8.86
N ILE A 59 14.75 -37.56 8.65
CA ILE A 59 13.40 -37.90 9.10
C ILE A 59 12.95 -39.23 8.48
N SER A 60 13.22 -39.44 7.19
CA SER A 60 12.87 -40.69 6.50
C SER A 60 13.63 -41.89 7.08
N ALA A 61 14.93 -41.77 7.34
CA ALA A 61 15.74 -42.84 7.93
C ALA A 61 15.30 -43.19 9.36
N VAL A 62 14.97 -42.19 10.19
CA VAL A 62 14.43 -42.43 11.53
C VAL A 62 13.04 -43.06 11.46
N SER A 63 12.19 -42.62 10.54
CA SER A 63 10.85 -43.18 10.33
C SER A 63 10.90 -44.66 9.93
N ASP A 64 11.79 -45.00 9.00
CA ASP A 64 12.04 -46.37 8.54
C ASP A 64 12.56 -47.26 9.70
N LEU A 65 13.48 -46.75 10.54
CA LEU A 65 13.96 -47.45 11.75
C LEU A 65 12.83 -47.69 12.76
N LEU A 66 12.05 -46.66 13.08
CA LEU A 66 10.93 -46.77 14.02
C LEU A 66 9.88 -47.74 13.51
N SER A 67 9.55 -47.71 12.22
CA SER A 67 8.59 -48.64 11.62
C SER A 67 9.03 -50.09 11.82
N LYS A 68 10.33 -50.39 11.67
CA LYS A 68 10.87 -51.73 11.95
C LYS A 68 10.87 -52.11 13.43
N LEU A 69 11.12 -51.15 14.32
CA LEU A 69 10.99 -51.38 15.76
C LEU A 69 9.53 -51.68 16.14
N ILE A 70 8.56 -50.98 15.55
CA ILE A 70 7.12 -51.21 15.74
C ILE A 70 6.73 -52.62 15.26
N GLU A 71 7.16 -53.01 14.06
CA GLU A 71 6.89 -54.35 13.51
C GLU A 71 7.39 -55.48 14.42
N ALA A 72 8.51 -55.26 15.12
CA ALA A 72 9.12 -56.28 15.97
C ALA A 72 8.69 -56.24 17.45
N ASP A 73 8.43 -55.06 18.02
CA ASP A 73 8.04 -54.91 19.43
C ASP A 73 6.53 -55.14 19.65
N GLY A 74 5.76 -55.31 18.55
CA GLY A 74 4.31 -55.48 18.58
C GLY A 74 3.63 -54.27 19.23
N GLN A 75 2.59 -54.51 20.04
CA GLN A 75 1.85 -53.44 20.73
C GLN A 75 2.55 -52.92 22.00
N SER A 76 3.71 -53.47 22.39
CA SER A 76 4.39 -53.09 23.64
C SER A 76 4.92 -51.65 23.59
N GLY A 77 5.36 -51.21 22.41
CA GLY A 77 5.87 -49.86 22.15
C GLY A 77 7.13 -49.47 22.92
N TYR A 78 7.66 -50.31 23.80
CA TYR A 78 8.69 -49.96 24.78
C TYR A 78 9.98 -49.47 24.12
N LEU A 79 10.45 -50.15 23.07
CA LEU A 79 11.68 -49.77 22.36
C LEU A 79 11.53 -48.45 21.62
N VAL A 80 10.35 -48.19 21.08
CA VAL A 80 10.01 -46.95 20.35
C VAL A 80 9.91 -45.79 21.33
N GLY A 81 9.22 -45.98 22.46
CA GLY A 81 9.11 -44.99 23.53
C GLY A 81 10.47 -44.62 24.13
N ALA A 82 11.33 -45.61 24.39
CA ALA A 82 12.69 -45.37 24.89
C ALA A 82 13.57 -44.64 23.85
N TYR A 83 13.41 -44.94 22.56
CA TYR A 83 14.13 -44.23 21.50
C TYR A 83 13.70 -42.76 21.41
N ILE A 84 12.39 -42.49 21.42
CA ILE A 84 11.84 -41.12 21.43
C ILE A 84 12.37 -40.35 22.65
N GLU A 85 12.36 -40.97 23.83
CA GLU A 85 12.86 -40.34 25.07
C GLU A 85 14.33 -39.93 24.97
N HIS A 86 15.17 -40.74 24.33
CA HIS A 86 16.57 -40.40 24.12
C HIS A 86 16.79 -39.30 23.07
N VAL A 87 15.90 -39.17 22.08
CA VAL A 87 15.94 -38.08 21.10
C VAL A 87 15.40 -36.77 21.69
N MET A 88 14.43 -36.87 22.59
CA MET A 88 13.71 -35.74 23.20
C MET A 88 14.67 -34.75 23.89
N PRO A 89 14.55 -33.44 23.60
CA PRO A 89 15.24 -32.43 24.38
C PRO A 89 14.64 -32.29 25.78
N ASN A 90 15.48 -32.08 26.79
CA ASN A 90 15.04 -31.72 28.13
C ASN A 90 14.64 -30.23 28.22
N LYS A 91 14.08 -29.79 29.35
CA LYS A 91 13.61 -28.39 29.54
C LYS A 91 14.71 -27.35 29.27
N THR A 92 15.96 -27.64 29.63
CA THR A 92 17.09 -26.71 29.40
C THR A 92 17.51 -26.65 27.93
N GLU A 93 17.46 -27.78 27.23
CA GLU A 93 17.76 -27.86 25.80
C GLU A 93 16.68 -27.16 24.98
N TRP A 94 15.40 -27.38 25.29
CA TRP A 94 14.30 -26.62 24.69
C TRP A 94 14.47 -25.12 24.89
N GLY A 95 14.80 -24.68 26.11
CA GLY A 95 15.07 -23.26 26.37
C GLY A 95 16.23 -22.69 25.53
N LYS A 96 17.26 -23.48 25.20
CA LYS A 96 18.33 -23.08 24.28
C LYS A 96 17.85 -23.02 22.83
N LEU A 97 17.03 -23.99 22.41
CA LEU A 97 16.46 -24.02 21.06
C LEU A 97 15.51 -22.84 20.82
N HIS A 98 14.66 -22.48 21.79
CA HIS A 98 13.81 -21.28 21.69
C HIS A 98 14.64 -20.00 21.59
N LYS A 99 15.70 -19.85 22.40
CA LYS A 99 16.62 -18.71 22.33
C LYS A 99 17.44 -18.63 21.04
N SER A 100 17.54 -19.74 20.29
CA SER A 100 18.24 -19.78 19.00
C SER A 100 17.41 -19.24 17.84
N LEU A 101 16.10 -19.15 18.00
CA LEU A 101 15.22 -18.54 17.01
C LEU A 101 15.39 -17.02 17.05
N SER A 102 15.40 -16.40 15.86
CA SER A 102 15.44 -14.93 15.76
C SER A 102 14.22 -14.31 16.44
N THR A 103 14.40 -13.15 17.05
CA THR A 103 13.33 -12.34 17.67
C THR A 103 12.59 -11.44 16.67
N GLU A 104 12.96 -11.46 15.38
CA GLU A 104 12.33 -10.66 14.32
C GLU A 104 10.81 -10.87 14.22
N TRP A 105 10.31 -12.07 14.56
CA TRP A 105 8.87 -12.39 14.57
C TRP A 105 8.06 -11.48 15.52
N MET A 106 8.69 -10.88 16.53
CA MET A 106 8.00 -10.03 17.51
C MET A 106 7.52 -8.71 16.90
N HIS A 107 8.12 -8.27 15.80
CA HIS A 107 7.83 -6.96 15.22
C HIS A 107 6.38 -6.80 14.77
N LYS A 108 5.89 -7.76 13.96
CA LYS A 108 4.54 -7.76 13.42
C LYS A 108 3.44 -7.74 14.50
N PRO A 109 3.39 -8.69 15.47
CA PRO A 109 2.35 -8.69 16.49
C PRO A 109 2.44 -7.50 17.44
N LEU A 110 3.64 -6.97 17.71
CA LEU A 110 3.79 -5.75 18.49
C LEU A 110 3.25 -4.54 17.73
N LEU A 111 3.58 -4.35 16.45
CA LEU A 111 3.08 -3.22 15.65
C LEU A 111 1.56 -3.26 15.47
N GLU A 112 0.99 -4.44 15.24
CA GLU A 112 -0.45 -4.66 15.11
C GLU A 112 -1.21 -4.52 16.44
N GLY A 113 -0.51 -4.40 17.57
CA GLY A 113 -1.12 -4.34 18.90
C GLY A 113 -1.76 -5.65 19.35
N ARG A 114 -1.38 -6.79 18.75
CA ARG A 114 -1.79 -8.13 19.21
C ARG A 114 -1.10 -8.54 20.50
N LEU A 115 0.10 -8.01 20.73
CA LEU A 115 0.88 -8.16 21.95
C LEU A 115 1.38 -6.79 22.41
N SER A 116 1.53 -6.63 23.72
CA SER A 116 2.08 -5.43 24.35
C SER A 116 3.28 -5.76 25.21
N MET A 117 4.34 -4.96 25.13
CA MET A 117 5.56 -5.17 25.90
C MET A 117 6.09 -3.89 26.52
N ASN A 118 6.64 -4.03 27.72
CA ASN A 118 7.26 -2.98 28.51
C ASN A 118 8.67 -3.40 28.98
N CYS A 119 9.28 -4.37 28.31
CA CYS A 119 10.63 -4.87 28.58
C CYS A 119 11.42 -5.00 27.28
N GLU A 120 12.75 -5.01 27.37
CA GLU A 120 13.60 -5.17 26.19
C GLU A 120 13.44 -6.57 25.57
N PRO A 121 13.42 -6.69 24.23
CA PRO A 121 13.38 -7.99 23.58
C PRO A 121 14.59 -8.84 23.98
N LEU A 122 14.34 -9.99 24.61
CA LEU A 122 15.37 -10.95 24.98
C LEU A 122 15.95 -11.63 23.73
N GLY A 123 17.13 -11.22 23.27
CA GLY A 123 17.90 -11.95 22.25
C GLY A 123 18.87 -11.08 21.47
N SER A 124 20.01 -11.66 21.05
CA SER A 124 20.85 -11.04 20.02
C SER A 124 20.09 -11.06 18.69
N CYS A 125 20.07 -9.94 17.97
CA CYS A 125 19.50 -9.84 16.62
C CYS A 125 20.31 -10.70 15.64
N VAL A 126 20.06 -12.02 15.63
CA VAL A 126 20.61 -12.94 14.64
C VAL A 126 19.80 -12.70 13.36
N LYS A 127 20.35 -11.87 12.46
CA LYS A 127 19.74 -11.61 11.15
C LYS A 127 19.51 -12.94 10.43
N LEU A 128 18.26 -13.22 10.04
CA LEU A 128 17.92 -14.44 9.30
C LEU A 128 18.46 -14.40 7.86
N CYS A 129 18.75 -13.20 7.35
CA CYS A 129 19.19 -12.96 5.98
C CYS A 129 20.55 -13.63 5.69
N GLY A 130 20.54 -14.63 4.80
CA GLY A 130 21.74 -15.32 4.32
C GLY A 130 22.02 -16.68 4.98
N THR A 131 21.12 -17.19 5.83
CA THR A 131 21.26 -18.55 6.37
C THR A 131 20.80 -19.59 5.35
N THR A 132 21.68 -20.51 4.97
CA THR A 132 21.36 -21.66 4.10
C THR A 132 20.84 -22.87 4.88
N LYS A 133 20.59 -22.69 6.18
CA LYS A 133 20.55 -23.77 7.18
C LYS A 133 19.34 -23.56 8.10
N LEU A 134 18.63 -24.65 8.39
CA LEU A 134 17.45 -24.62 9.25
C LEU A 134 17.85 -24.47 10.72
N PRO A 135 17.14 -23.63 11.51
CA PRO A 135 17.26 -23.58 12.96
C PRO A 135 17.05 -24.95 13.60
N GLY A 136 17.84 -25.27 14.63
CA GLY A 136 17.75 -26.56 15.33
C GLY A 136 16.37 -26.83 15.94
N HIS A 137 15.64 -25.77 16.35
CA HIS A 137 14.25 -25.89 16.83
C HIS A 137 13.34 -26.51 15.76
N LEU A 138 13.41 -26.00 14.51
CA LEU A 138 12.61 -26.46 13.38
C LEU A 138 12.95 -27.90 12.96
N CYS A 139 14.24 -28.26 12.98
CA CYS A 139 14.69 -29.63 12.72
C CYS A 139 14.16 -30.60 13.78
N THR A 140 14.26 -30.19 15.05
CA THR A 140 13.87 -31.01 16.20
C THR A 140 12.36 -31.20 16.26
N SER A 141 11.58 -30.13 16.11
CA SER A 141 10.12 -30.20 16.14
C SER A 141 9.57 -31.03 14.98
N ALA A 142 10.10 -30.89 13.77
CA ALA A 142 9.69 -31.70 12.61
C ALA A 142 9.95 -33.19 12.80
N LEU A 143 11.15 -33.56 13.27
CA LEU A 143 11.51 -34.95 13.50
C LEU A 143 10.62 -35.58 14.58
N LEU A 144 10.54 -34.96 15.76
CA LEU A 144 9.72 -35.47 16.88
C LEU A 144 8.26 -35.60 16.46
N SER A 145 7.75 -34.61 15.71
CA SER A 145 6.40 -34.67 15.17
C SER A 145 6.18 -35.90 14.28
N LYS A 146 7.11 -36.19 13.37
CA LYS A 146 6.98 -37.38 12.53
C LYS A 146 7.03 -38.68 13.34
N MET A 147 7.91 -38.74 14.35
CA MET A 147 8.03 -39.89 15.25
C MET A 147 6.72 -40.13 16.01
N VAL A 148 6.09 -39.08 16.52
CA VAL A 148 4.80 -39.18 17.23
C VAL A 148 3.66 -39.56 16.29
N LEU A 149 3.58 -39.00 15.08
CA LEU A 149 2.58 -39.40 14.10
C LEU A 149 2.65 -40.90 13.78
N LEU A 150 3.86 -41.44 13.62
CA LEU A 150 4.05 -42.87 13.40
C LEU A 150 3.55 -43.73 14.57
N VAL A 151 3.77 -43.27 15.81
CA VAL A 151 3.25 -43.96 17.02
C VAL A 151 1.72 -43.92 17.07
N LEU A 152 1.12 -42.77 16.77
CA LEU A 152 -0.33 -42.58 16.77
C LEU A 152 -1.02 -43.38 15.66
N GLU A 153 -0.48 -43.37 14.44
CA GLU A 153 -1.01 -44.13 13.29
C GLU A 153 -1.05 -45.65 13.55
N ASN A 154 -0.10 -46.16 14.33
CA ASN A 154 0.00 -47.59 14.66
C ASN A 154 -0.69 -47.98 15.97
N GLY A 155 -1.39 -47.06 16.65
CA GLY A 155 -2.19 -47.35 17.84
C GLY A 155 -1.39 -47.84 19.06
N ILE A 156 -0.12 -47.45 19.17
CA ILE A 156 0.79 -47.94 20.22
C ILE A 156 0.57 -47.18 21.53
N VAL A 157 0.42 -47.94 22.62
CA VAL A 157 0.28 -47.43 23.99
C VAL A 157 1.60 -47.66 24.73
N CYS A 158 2.49 -46.67 24.77
CA CYS A 158 3.57 -46.69 25.76
C CYS A 158 2.96 -46.36 27.14
N GLY A 159 3.56 -46.83 28.24
CA GLY A 159 2.99 -46.73 29.61
C GLY A 159 2.63 -45.30 30.09
N SER A 160 2.02 -45.18 31.28
CA SER A 160 1.31 -43.98 31.79
C SER A 160 1.96 -42.58 31.66
N ASP A 161 3.27 -42.46 31.47
CA ASP A 161 3.98 -41.20 31.12
C ASP A 161 3.73 -40.73 29.66
N ASP A 162 3.07 -41.53 28.84
CA ASP A 162 2.93 -41.36 27.38
C ASP A 162 1.90 -40.27 26.98
N ALA A 163 0.92 -40.00 27.84
CA ALA A 163 -0.09 -38.96 27.59
C ALA A 163 0.50 -37.54 27.69
N GLU A 164 1.48 -37.31 28.57
CA GLU A 164 2.19 -36.02 28.66
C GLU A 164 3.22 -35.86 27.54
N ARG A 165 3.90 -36.93 27.13
CA ARG A 165 4.90 -36.90 26.04
C ARG A 165 4.26 -36.57 24.70
N LYS A 166 3.13 -37.21 24.35
CA LYS A 166 2.35 -36.92 23.13
C LYS A 166 1.85 -35.46 23.07
N LYS A 167 1.60 -34.83 24.23
CA LYS A 167 1.21 -33.41 24.33
C LYS A 167 2.38 -32.46 24.05
N ILE A 168 3.59 -32.76 24.54
CA ILE A 168 4.73 -31.84 24.41
C ILE A 168 5.20 -31.69 22.95
N ASP A 169 5.16 -32.75 22.15
CA ASP A 169 5.74 -32.76 20.80
C ASP A 169 4.92 -32.02 19.74
N SER A 170 3.61 -32.26 19.74
CA SER A 170 2.67 -31.59 18.82
C SER A 170 2.65 -30.07 19.02
N ILE A 171 2.86 -29.63 20.26
CA ILE A 171 2.87 -28.22 20.66
C ILE A 171 4.13 -27.50 20.17
N GLN A 172 5.28 -28.18 20.10
CA GLN A 172 6.50 -27.56 19.56
C GLN A 172 6.44 -27.32 18.05
N LEU A 173 5.77 -28.20 17.29
CA LEU A 173 5.52 -27.95 15.87
C LEU A 173 4.62 -26.74 15.66
N LEU A 174 3.55 -26.62 16.45
CA LEU A 174 2.66 -25.47 16.41
C LEU A 174 3.42 -24.17 16.69
N TYR A 175 4.31 -24.17 17.68
CA TYR A 175 5.21 -23.05 17.95
C TYR A 175 6.11 -22.71 16.75
N SER A 176 6.72 -23.71 16.12
CA SER A 176 7.54 -23.53 14.91
C SER A 176 6.75 -22.92 13.76
N LEU A 177 5.54 -23.42 13.49
CA LEU A 177 4.68 -22.92 12.43
C LEU A 177 4.23 -21.49 12.71
N GLN A 178 3.87 -21.19 13.96
CA GLN A 178 3.53 -19.83 14.37
C GLN A 178 4.73 -18.89 14.21
N TRP A 179 5.94 -19.32 14.59
CA TRP A 179 7.15 -18.52 14.43
C TRP A 179 7.37 -18.12 12.96
N ILE A 180 7.22 -19.05 12.02
CA ILE A 180 7.37 -18.77 10.58
C ILE A 180 6.29 -17.80 10.08
N GLU A 181 5.05 -17.95 10.52
CA GLU A 181 3.92 -17.11 10.10
C GLU A 181 4.05 -15.65 10.56
N GLU A 182 4.71 -15.42 11.69
CA GLU A 182 4.92 -14.09 12.24
C GLU A 182 6.13 -13.35 11.63
N LEU A 183 6.91 -14.01 10.76
CA LEU A 183 7.94 -13.34 9.97
C LEU A 183 7.30 -12.57 8.81
N GLU A 184 7.62 -11.28 8.68
CA GLU A 184 7.09 -10.44 7.59
C GLU A 184 7.51 -10.91 6.19
N ASN A 185 8.75 -11.41 6.06
CA ASN A 185 9.32 -11.91 4.80
C ASN A 185 10.14 -13.19 5.07
N PRO A 186 9.50 -14.36 5.23
CA PRO A 186 10.21 -15.60 5.50
C PRO A 186 11.15 -15.95 4.34
N PRO A 187 12.43 -16.29 4.59
CA PRO A 187 13.35 -16.72 3.53
C PRO A 187 12.79 -17.91 2.74
N TYR A 188 13.17 -18.01 1.46
CA TYR A 188 12.75 -19.11 0.58
C TYR A 188 13.00 -20.51 1.19
N LEU A 189 14.10 -20.66 1.95
CA LEU A 189 14.41 -21.90 2.69
C LEU A 189 13.28 -22.32 3.64
N LEU A 190 12.61 -21.38 4.33
CA LEU A 190 11.50 -21.68 5.22
C LEU A 190 10.24 -22.05 4.44
N LEU A 191 10.02 -21.46 3.27
CA LEU A 191 8.93 -21.86 2.37
C LEU A 191 9.14 -23.29 1.84
N GLU A 192 10.38 -23.66 1.50
CA GLU A 192 10.74 -25.03 1.12
C GLU A 192 10.55 -26.01 2.28
N TYR A 193 10.89 -25.60 3.51
CA TYR A 193 10.63 -26.38 4.72
C TYR A 193 9.14 -26.63 4.95
N LEU A 194 8.28 -25.61 4.82
CA LEU A 194 6.82 -25.76 4.94
C LEU A 194 6.29 -26.77 3.91
N ARG A 195 6.73 -26.69 2.66
CA ARG A 195 6.38 -27.67 1.61
C ARG A 195 6.83 -29.08 1.95
N MET A 196 8.05 -29.24 2.48
CA MET A 196 8.54 -30.54 2.94
C MET A 196 7.66 -31.13 4.06
N LEU A 197 7.22 -30.32 5.02
CA LEU A 197 6.32 -30.78 6.08
C LEU A 197 4.99 -31.30 5.49
N GLU A 198 4.41 -30.58 4.53
CA GLU A 198 3.19 -31.01 3.83
C GLU A 198 3.39 -32.33 3.08
N GLU A 199 4.47 -32.46 2.29
CA GLU A 199 4.82 -33.68 1.55
C GLU A 199 5.03 -34.88 2.48
N MET A 200 5.58 -34.67 3.68
CA MET A 200 5.80 -35.72 4.68
C MET A 200 4.58 -35.99 5.59
N HIS A 201 3.46 -35.29 5.33
CA HIS A 201 2.24 -35.32 6.14
C HIS A 201 2.47 -34.95 7.61
N ILE A 202 3.36 -34.00 7.89
CA ILE A 202 3.62 -33.45 9.23
C ILE A 202 2.76 -32.18 9.38
N THR A 203 1.46 -32.35 9.53
CA THR A 203 0.49 -31.25 9.59
C THR A 203 -0.35 -31.29 10.86
N TYR A 204 -0.77 -30.13 11.34
CA TYR A 204 -1.62 -30.03 12.52
C TYR A 204 -2.95 -30.78 12.35
N GLU A 205 -3.59 -30.71 11.18
CA GLU A 205 -4.83 -31.44 10.88
C GLU A 205 -4.68 -32.95 11.07
N LYS A 206 -3.51 -33.49 10.70
CA LYS A 206 -3.22 -34.91 10.89
C LYS A 206 -2.99 -35.26 12.36
N PHE A 207 -2.38 -34.35 13.12
CA PHE A 207 -2.26 -34.52 14.57
C PHE A 207 -3.60 -34.44 15.28
N SER A 208 -4.45 -33.47 14.93
CA SER A 208 -5.74 -33.27 15.59
C SER A 208 -6.71 -34.43 15.33
N THR A 209 -6.66 -35.05 14.15
CA THR A 209 -7.47 -36.23 13.83
C THR A 209 -7.03 -37.50 14.60
N LEU A 210 -5.75 -37.59 14.98
CA LEU A 210 -5.17 -38.77 15.62
C LEU A 210 -5.00 -38.63 17.14
N SER A 211 -5.28 -37.45 17.73
CA SER A 211 -5.07 -37.16 19.15
C SER A 211 -6.30 -36.54 19.83
N ASN A 212 -6.34 -36.52 21.16
CA ASN A 212 -7.40 -35.86 21.92
C ASN A 212 -7.18 -34.34 21.93
N THR A 213 -7.92 -33.61 21.08
CA THR A 213 -7.81 -32.17 20.87
C THR A 213 -8.01 -31.34 22.14
N THR A 214 -8.93 -31.73 23.03
CA THR A 214 -9.19 -31.01 24.29
C THR A 214 -7.96 -30.94 25.18
N SER A 215 -7.17 -32.02 25.21
CA SER A 215 -5.95 -32.09 26.02
C SER A 215 -4.80 -31.24 25.45
N LEU A 216 -4.78 -31.06 24.13
CA LEU A 216 -3.81 -30.23 23.42
C LEU A 216 -4.10 -28.74 23.66
N GLN A 217 -5.36 -28.33 23.52
CA GLN A 217 -5.80 -26.95 23.81
C GLN A 217 -5.38 -26.52 25.22
N GLN A 218 -5.63 -27.38 26.21
CA GLN A 218 -5.30 -27.06 27.60
C GLN A 218 -3.79 -26.90 27.80
N THR A 219 -2.97 -27.76 27.20
CA THR A 219 -1.51 -27.64 27.37
C THR A 219 -0.96 -26.40 26.64
N VAL A 220 -1.50 -26.02 25.47
CA VAL A 220 -1.12 -24.78 24.79
C VAL A 220 -1.53 -23.56 25.61
N PHE A 221 -2.70 -23.61 26.27
CA PHE A 221 -3.16 -22.60 27.21
C PHE A 221 -2.22 -22.46 28.41
N ASP A 222 -1.89 -23.56 29.09
CA ASP A 222 -0.99 -23.55 30.26
C ASP A 222 0.37 -22.95 29.89
N ARG A 223 0.90 -23.29 28.70
CA ARG A 223 2.14 -22.70 28.17
C ARG A 223 2.01 -21.22 27.84
N SER A 224 0.86 -20.81 27.32
CA SER A 224 0.55 -19.40 27.08
C SER A 224 0.52 -18.64 28.40
N GLU A 225 -0.11 -19.17 29.44
CA GLU A 225 -0.19 -18.52 30.74
C GLU A 225 1.19 -18.42 31.43
N GLU A 226 2.02 -19.47 31.33
CA GLU A 226 3.37 -19.51 31.91
C GLU A 226 4.36 -18.60 31.17
N HIS A 227 4.28 -18.51 29.84
CA HIS A 227 5.36 -17.93 29.01
C HIS A 227 4.93 -16.80 28.07
N GLY A 228 3.65 -16.69 27.71
CA GLY A 228 3.13 -15.65 26.82
C GLY A 228 3.66 -15.70 25.40
N ARG A 229 3.79 -14.52 24.76
CA ARG A 229 4.52 -14.33 23.50
C ARG A 229 3.97 -15.24 22.39
N LEU A 230 4.86 -15.97 21.72
CA LEU A 230 4.51 -16.86 20.63
C LEU A 230 3.58 -18.00 21.07
N TRP A 231 3.60 -18.42 22.35
CA TRP A 231 2.64 -19.40 22.87
C TRP A 231 1.22 -18.85 22.88
N SER A 232 1.04 -17.57 23.21
CA SER A 232 -0.28 -16.92 23.17
C SER A 232 -0.81 -16.76 21.75
N LEU A 233 0.07 -16.45 20.79
CA LEU A 233 -0.29 -16.43 19.37
C LEU A 233 -0.65 -17.83 18.87
N THR A 234 0.12 -18.84 19.25
CA THR A 234 -0.12 -20.25 18.91
C THR A 234 -1.47 -20.72 19.46
N MET A 235 -1.78 -20.36 20.71
CA MET A 235 -3.08 -20.63 21.34
C MET A 235 -4.22 -19.98 20.55
N SER A 236 -4.10 -18.70 20.18
CA SER A 236 -5.09 -17.99 19.36
C SER A 236 -5.35 -18.71 18.04
N LYS A 237 -4.29 -19.22 17.40
CA LYS A 237 -4.40 -19.98 16.14
C LYS A 237 -5.12 -21.32 16.33
N VAL A 238 -4.77 -22.08 17.38
CA VAL A 238 -5.44 -23.35 17.71
C VAL A 238 -6.94 -23.14 17.93
N ILE A 239 -7.32 -22.11 18.69
CA ILE A 239 -8.73 -21.77 18.94
C ILE A 239 -9.47 -21.43 17.64
N ARG A 240 -8.84 -20.69 16.72
CA ARG A 240 -9.44 -20.37 15.40
C ARG A 240 -9.69 -21.61 14.56
N VAL A 241 -8.74 -22.54 14.54
CA VAL A 241 -8.88 -23.75 13.71
C VAL A 241 -9.95 -24.68 14.27
N GLU A 242 -10.02 -24.84 15.59
CA GLU A 242 -10.98 -25.73 16.24
C GLU A 242 -12.36 -25.09 16.47
N ASN A 243 -12.50 -23.76 16.28
CA ASN A 243 -13.74 -22.98 16.47
C ASN A 243 -14.39 -23.10 17.87
N THR A 244 -13.67 -23.61 18.86
CA THR A 244 -14.19 -23.81 20.22
C THR A 244 -13.15 -23.47 21.29
N VAL A 245 -13.55 -22.69 22.29
CA VAL A 245 -12.77 -22.43 23.52
C VAL A 245 -13.15 -23.48 24.57
N SER A 246 -12.16 -24.08 25.23
CA SER A 246 -12.39 -25.14 26.23
C SER A 246 -13.22 -24.63 27.43
N CYS A 247 -13.99 -25.52 28.07
CA CYS A 247 -14.80 -25.16 29.25
C CYS A 247 -13.96 -24.71 30.45
N GLU A 248 -12.74 -25.22 30.59
CA GLU A 248 -11.80 -24.89 31.68
C GLU A 248 -11.22 -23.47 31.50
N MET A 249 -10.91 -23.08 30.26
CA MET A 249 -10.54 -21.70 29.93
C MET A 249 -11.66 -20.72 30.29
N LYS A 250 -12.92 -21.09 30.03
CA LYS A 250 -14.10 -20.26 30.37
C LYS A 250 -14.35 -20.10 31.87
N GLN A 251 -13.89 -21.03 32.70
CA GLN A 251 -14.05 -20.93 34.16
C GLN A 251 -13.18 -19.82 34.77
N HIS A 252 -12.00 -19.57 34.22
CA HIS A 252 -11.07 -18.54 34.71
C HIS A 252 -11.63 -17.12 34.59
N PHE A 253 -12.54 -16.87 33.65
CA PHE A 253 -13.20 -15.56 33.48
C PHE A 253 -14.34 -15.32 34.48
N LYS A 254 -14.84 -16.37 35.14
CA LYS A 254 -15.94 -16.27 36.11
C LYS A 254 -15.46 -16.02 37.53
N THR A 255 -14.15 -16.09 37.76
CA THR A 255 -13.52 -15.94 39.07
C THR A 255 -12.78 -14.61 39.15
N THR A 256 -13.05 -13.82 40.19
CA THR A 256 -12.37 -12.55 40.50
C THR A 256 -10.85 -12.67 40.66
N GLU A 257 -10.34 -13.87 40.94
CA GLU A 257 -8.90 -14.15 41.10
C GLU A 257 -8.22 -14.69 39.83
N GLY A 258 -8.96 -14.96 38.74
CA GLY A 258 -8.51 -15.89 37.69
C GLY A 258 -7.19 -15.55 37.01
N PHE A 259 -6.99 -14.29 36.62
CA PHE A 259 -5.80 -13.85 35.88
C PHE A 259 -4.95 -12.81 36.63
N LEU A 260 -5.28 -12.49 37.87
CA LEU A 260 -4.53 -11.56 38.71
C LEU A 260 -3.60 -12.31 39.67
N PRO A 261 -2.38 -11.81 39.95
CA PRO A 261 -1.72 -10.68 39.29
C PRO A 261 -1.34 -11.00 37.83
N LEU A 262 -1.29 -9.96 36.98
CA LEU A 262 -0.88 -10.06 35.59
C LEU A 262 0.64 -10.28 35.51
N THR A 263 1.01 -11.46 35.04
CA THR A 263 2.34 -11.75 34.53
C THR A 263 2.39 -11.46 33.02
N GLU A 264 3.59 -11.41 32.42
CA GLU A 264 3.73 -11.27 30.96
C GLU A 264 2.96 -12.39 30.21
N GLY A 265 2.98 -13.61 30.73
CA GLY A 265 2.25 -14.74 30.14
C GLY A 265 0.73 -14.57 30.20
N ARG A 266 0.20 -14.20 31.36
CA ARG A 266 -1.23 -13.93 31.55
C ARG A 266 -1.71 -12.75 30.71
N LEU A 267 -0.93 -11.68 30.63
CA LEU A 267 -1.24 -10.51 29.79
C LEU A 267 -1.38 -10.92 28.31
N HIS A 268 -0.35 -11.54 27.73
CA HIS A 268 -0.38 -11.94 26.33
C HIS A 268 -1.47 -12.98 26.04
N THR A 269 -1.73 -13.88 26.98
CA THR A 269 -2.83 -14.85 26.90
C THR A 269 -4.17 -14.13 26.78
N LEU A 270 -4.44 -13.16 27.65
CA LEU A 270 -5.68 -12.37 27.62
C LEU A 270 -5.81 -11.54 26.33
N GLN A 271 -4.75 -10.89 25.87
CA GLN A 271 -4.77 -10.13 24.61
C GLN A 271 -5.12 -11.01 23.40
N CYS A 272 -4.56 -12.22 23.37
CA CYS A 272 -4.81 -13.19 22.30
C CYS A 272 -6.19 -13.87 22.41
N LEU A 273 -6.77 -13.94 23.61
CA LEU A 273 -8.11 -14.49 23.85
C LEU A 273 -9.23 -13.48 23.60
N SER A 274 -8.96 -12.18 23.76
CA SER A 274 -9.98 -11.12 23.67
C SER A 274 -10.91 -11.24 22.45
N PRO A 275 -10.45 -11.64 21.23
CA PRO A 275 -11.33 -11.75 20.07
C PRO A 275 -12.35 -12.90 20.15
N PHE A 276 -12.13 -13.90 21.02
CA PHE A 276 -12.99 -15.09 21.16
C PHE A 276 -13.95 -15.01 22.35
N LEU A 277 -13.81 -13.99 23.18
CA LEU A 277 -14.65 -13.78 24.34
C LEU A 277 -16.02 -13.23 23.94
N THR A 278 -17.05 -13.60 24.71
CA THR A 278 -18.39 -13.01 24.61
C THR A 278 -18.40 -11.57 25.10
N GLU A 279 -19.47 -10.83 24.84
CA GLU A 279 -19.56 -9.43 25.27
C GLU A 279 -19.64 -9.26 26.78
N GLU A 280 -20.28 -10.19 27.46
CA GLU A 280 -20.36 -10.19 28.93
C GLU A 280 -18.97 -10.39 29.54
N GLU A 281 -18.19 -11.36 29.02
CA GLU A 281 -16.79 -11.59 29.43
C GLU A 281 -15.90 -10.37 29.07
N LYS A 282 -16.13 -9.79 27.88
CA LYS A 282 -15.71 -8.45 27.42
C LYS A 282 -15.79 -7.42 28.53
N LYS A 283 -17.04 -7.20 28.96
CA LYS A 283 -17.45 -6.18 29.91
C LYS A 283 -16.81 -6.39 31.28
N GLU A 284 -16.79 -7.62 31.75
CA GLU A 284 -16.23 -7.97 33.06
C GLU A 284 -14.72 -7.71 33.12
N LEU A 285 -13.97 -8.04 32.07
CA LEU A 285 -12.54 -7.72 31.98
C LEU A 285 -12.30 -6.21 31.96
N VAL A 286 -13.12 -5.45 31.22
CA VAL A 286 -13.04 -3.99 31.19
C VAL A 286 -13.29 -3.42 32.58
N PHE A 287 -14.32 -3.85 33.29
CA PHE A 287 -14.62 -3.38 34.65
C PHE A 287 -13.48 -3.67 35.63
N HIS A 288 -12.92 -4.89 35.61
CA HIS A 288 -11.78 -5.23 36.46
C HIS A 288 -10.56 -4.36 36.14
N CYS A 289 -10.27 -4.11 34.86
CA CYS A 289 -9.16 -3.23 34.46
C CYS A 289 -9.40 -1.79 34.92
N VAL A 290 -10.59 -1.23 34.71
CA VAL A 290 -10.95 0.13 35.15
C VAL A 290 -10.85 0.27 36.67
N ALA A 291 -11.39 -0.69 37.42
CA ALA A 291 -11.29 -0.71 38.88
C ALA A 291 -9.83 -0.73 39.35
N LYS A 292 -8.97 -1.50 38.66
CA LYS A 292 -7.54 -1.52 38.96
C LYS A 292 -6.85 -0.20 38.63
N LEU A 293 -7.15 0.41 37.48
CA LEU A 293 -6.63 1.72 37.07
C LEU A 293 -6.93 2.81 38.10
N MET A 294 -8.13 2.81 38.68
CA MET A 294 -8.52 3.76 39.75
C MET A 294 -7.67 3.66 41.01
N THR A 295 -7.03 2.49 41.24
CA THR A 295 -6.24 2.20 42.46
C THR A 295 -4.74 2.25 42.24
N CYS A 296 -4.27 2.43 41.00
CA CYS A 296 -2.84 2.41 40.67
C CYS A 296 -2.09 3.56 41.34
N THR A 297 -0.96 3.25 41.97
CA THR A 297 -0.01 4.25 42.49
C THR A 297 1.05 4.61 41.43
N GLN A 298 1.86 5.62 41.69
CA GLN A 298 2.95 6.04 40.79
C GLN A 298 3.89 4.88 40.43
N ALA A 299 4.22 4.01 41.39
CA ALA A 299 5.11 2.87 41.17
C ALA A 299 4.50 1.79 40.26
N ASP A 300 3.18 1.80 40.09
CA ASP A 300 2.44 0.78 39.35
C ASP A 300 2.15 1.18 37.90
N LEU A 301 2.40 2.44 37.50
CA LEU A 301 2.00 2.91 36.17
C LEU A 301 2.64 2.09 35.05
N SER A 302 3.93 1.80 35.18
CA SER A 302 4.71 1.10 34.15
C SER A 302 4.84 -0.42 34.40
N SER A 303 4.26 -0.94 35.49
CA SER A 303 4.36 -2.35 35.85
C SER A 303 3.38 -3.21 35.04
N THR A 304 3.73 -4.47 34.79
CA THR A 304 2.86 -5.42 34.06
C THR A 304 1.55 -5.69 34.79
N ASP A 305 1.58 -5.68 36.12
CA ASP A 305 0.39 -5.84 36.94
C ASP A 305 -0.39 -4.54 37.14
N GLY A 306 0.16 -3.39 36.79
CA GLY A 306 -0.47 -2.09 36.99
C GLY A 306 -1.10 -1.50 35.73
N ALA A 307 -0.89 -0.20 35.50
CA ALA A 307 -1.64 0.55 34.50
C ALA A 307 -1.32 0.10 33.07
N PHE A 308 -0.05 -0.18 32.76
CA PHE A 308 0.36 -0.71 31.46
C PHE A 308 -0.39 -2.00 31.07
N GLY A 309 -0.45 -2.99 31.97
CA GLY A 309 -1.14 -4.26 31.70
C GLY A 309 -2.64 -4.08 31.51
N CYS A 310 -3.27 -3.25 32.35
CA CYS A 310 -4.70 -2.94 32.24
C CYS A 310 -5.03 -2.23 30.92
N LEU A 311 -4.26 -1.20 30.54
CA LEU A 311 -4.45 -0.49 29.27
C LEU A 311 -4.26 -1.42 28.06
N SER A 312 -3.26 -2.31 28.10
CA SER A 312 -3.02 -3.31 27.05
C SER A 312 -4.23 -4.23 26.83
N ILE A 313 -4.86 -4.71 27.92
CA ILE A 313 -6.06 -5.54 27.87
C ILE A 313 -7.25 -4.73 27.35
N LEU A 314 -7.45 -3.51 27.86
CA LEU A 314 -8.52 -2.60 27.42
C LEU A 314 -8.44 -2.35 25.90
N ASN A 315 -7.25 -1.99 25.40
CA ASN A 315 -7.01 -1.78 23.97
C ASN A 315 -7.36 -3.04 23.16
N SER A 316 -6.99 -4.22 23.66
CA SER A 316 -7.26 -5.50 22.99
C SER A 316 -8.74 -5.88 22.98
N CYS A 317 -9.49 -5.54 24.03
CA CYS A 317 -10.95 -5.77 24.10
C CYS A 317 -11.71 -4.82 23.18
N LEU A 318 -11.25 -3.58 23.02
CA LEU A 318 -11.90 -2.56 22.20
C LEU A 318 -11.63 -2.74 20.69
N ASN A 319 -10.54 -3.41 20.29
CA ASN A 319 -10.06 -3.46 18.90
C ASN A 319 -10.93 -4.29 17.91
N GLY A 320 -12.10 -4.81 18.30
CA GLY A 320 -12.95 -5.68 17.48
C GLY A 320 -14.46 -5.36 17.43
N ARG A 321 -14.90 -4.28 18.10
CA ARG A 321 -16.29 -3.82 18.31
C ARG A 321 -17.35 -4.93 18.52
N SER A 322 -17.73 -5.07 19.78
CA SER A 322 -18.98 -5.72 20.19
C SER A 322 -19.44 -5.34 21.62
N ILE A 323 -18.67 -4.54 22.38
CA ILE A 323 -18.93 -4.24 23.80
C ILE A 323 -19.68 -2.92 23.97
N ASP A 324 -20.77 -2.93 24.73
CA ASP A 324 -21.51 -1.73 25.19
C ASP A 324 -20.86 -1.14 26.47
N CYS A 325 -19.78 -0.37 26.27
CA CYS A 325 -18.99 0.29 27.32
C CYS A 325 -18.66 1.76 27.01
N ASP A 326 -19.42 2.41 26.12
CA ASP A 326 -19.07 3.74 25.58
C ASP A 326 -18.91 4.80 26.69
N HIS A 327 -19.75 4.75 27.73
CA HIS A 327 -19.71 5.65 28.88
C HIS A 327 -18.45 5.52 29.76
N LEU A 328 -17.74 4.38 29.73
CA LEU A 328 -16.52 4.17 30.52
C LEU A 328 -15.28 4.75 29.84
N LEU A 329 -15.33 5.02 28.53
CA LEU A 329 -14.16 5.47 27.79
C LEU A 329 -13.72 6.89 28.21
N PRO A 330 -14.62 7.88 28.33
CA PRO A 330 -14.25 9.19 28.88
C PRO A 330 -13.76 9.10 30.33
N GLU A 331 -14.31 8.20 31.15
CA GLU A 331 -13.85 8.02 32.54
C GLU A 331 -12.41 7.50 32.60
N ILE A 332 -12.02 6.55 31.75
CA ILE A 332 -10.61 6.10 31.65
C ILE A 332 -9.69 7.27 31.25
N LEU A 333 -10.13 8.15 30.36
CA LEU A 333 -9.36 9.35 30.01
C LEU A 333 -9.16 10.25 31.23
N LYS A 334 -10.20 10.48 32.04
CA LYS A 334 -10.09 11.25 33.29
C LYS A 334 -9.11 10.63 34.28
N ILE A 335 -9.06 9.30 34.37
CA ILE A 335 -8.05 8.59 35.17
C ILE A 335 -6.65 8.90 34.65
N ILE A 336 -6.42 8.76 33.34
CA ILE A 336 -5.12 9.05 32.71
C ILE A 336 -4.71 10.52 32.97
N MET A 337 -5.64 11.47 32.79
CA MET A 337 -5.41 12.88 33.06
C MET A 337 -5.04 13.14 34.53
N SER A 338 -5.64 12.41 35.48
CA SER A 338 -5.34 12.56 36.91
C SER A 338 -3.88 12.22 37.24
N TRP A 339 -3.27 11.28 36.51
CA TRP A 339 -1.86 10.91 36.71
C TRP A 339 -0.90 12.01 36.27
N LYS A 340 -1.27 12.84 35.28
CA LYS A 340 -0.44 13.95 34.81
C LYS A 340 -0.09 14.92 35.94
N ASN A 341 -1.06 15.27 36.79
CA ASN A 341 -0.89 16.26 37.86
C ASN A 341 0.20 15.87 38.86
N ASN A 342 0.45 14.57 39.04
CA ASN A 342 1.40 14.06 40.02
C ASN A 342 2.70 13.52 39.38
N ASN A 343 2.67 13.15 38.09
CA ASN A 343 3.72 12.36 37.42
C ASN A 343 3.96 12.80 35.96
N GLU A 344 4.09 14.10 35.69
CA GLU A 344 4.24 14.62 34.32
C GLU A 344 5.41 13.98 33.55
N ASP A 345 6.55 13.75 34.20
CA ASP A 345 7.73 13.10 33.60
C ASP A 345 7.44 11.69 33.06
N SER A 346 6.40 11.02 33.58
CA SER A 346 6.04 9.66 33.15
C SER A 346 5.37 9.62 31.76
N PHE A 347 4.93 10.76 31.23
CA PHE A 347 4.23 10.85 29.95
C PHE A 347 5.17 11.03 28.75
N LEU A 348 6.50 11.15 28.97
CA LEU A 348 7.48 11.28 27.88
C LEU A 348 7.13 12.41 26.88
N PHE A 349 6.64 13.54 27.39
CA PHE A 349 6.32 14.71 26.60
C PHE A 349 7.59 15.47 26.23
N SER A 350 7.82 15.72 24.94
CA SER A 350 8.91 16.57 24.42
C SER A 350 10.30 16.27 25.03
N CYS A 351 10.61 14.99 25.20
CA CYS A 351 11.82 14.50 25.86
C CYS A 351 12.75 13.65 24.96
N ASN A 352 14.00 13.47 25.39
CA ASN A 352 14.95 12.52 24.80
C ASN A 352 14.75 11.10 25.38
N LEU A 353 14.80 10.07 24.53
CA LEU A 353 14.54 8.67 24.87
C LEU A 353 15.80 7.82 25.12
N GLU A 354 17.00 8.39 25.05
CA GLU A 354 18.28 7.65 25.20
C GLU A 354 18.40 6.91 26.55
N GLU A 355 17.93 7.51 27.65
CA GLU A 355 18.01 6.95 29.00
C GLU A 355 16.65 6.43 29.51
N THR A 356 15.63 6.37 28.64
CA THR A 356 14.27 5.99 29.05
C THR A 356 14.14 4.48 29.19
N SER A 357 13.47 4.03 30.27
CA SER A 357 13.23 2.61 30.49
C SER A 357 12.20 2.04 29.51
N ALA A 358 12.39 0.77 29.12
CA ALA A 358 11.42 0.03 28.31
C ALA A 358 10.02 -0.02 28.96
N GLN A 359 9.97 0.04 30.30
CA GLN A 359 8.73 0.03 31.05
C GLN A 359 7.90 1.29 30.80
N LEU A 360 8.55 2.44 30.80
CA LEU A 360 7.90 3.73 30.58
C LEU A 360 7.48 3.92 29.11
N LEU A 361 8.29 3.42 28.18
CA LEU A 361 7.94 3.37 26.75
C LEU A 361 6.68 2.53 26.52
N GLY A 362 6.63 1.31 27.07
CA GLY A 362 5.48 0.42 26.95
C GLY A 362 4.20 1.06 27.48
N PHE A 363 4.28 1.72 28.64
CA PHE A 363 3.15 2.46 29.22
C PHE A 363 2.62 3.55 28.29
N ASN A 364 3.49 4.40 27.74
CA ASN A 364 3.07 5.47 26.84
C ASN A 364 2.51 4.94 25.52
N ILE A 365 3.08 3.86 24.97
CA ILE A 365 2.55 3.21 23.76
C ILE A 365 1.09 2.81 23.94
N GLU A 366 0.73 2.23 25.08
CA GLU A 366 -0.64 1.78 25.35
C GLU A 366 -1.59 2.94 25.64
N MET A 367 -1.13 4.02 26.27
CA MET A 367 -1.91 5.26 26.39
C MET A 367 -2.20 5.86 25.00
N ILE A 368 -1.20 5.92 24.12
CA ILE A 368 -1.37 6.48 22.77
C ILE A 368 -2.32 5.61 21.95
N ARG A 369 -2.25 4.28 22.07
CA ARG A 369 -3.16 3.33 21.39
C ARG A 369 -4.61 3.45 21.86
N TYR A 370 -4.82 3.86 23.10
CA TYR A 370 -6.15 4.04 23.67
C TYR A 370 -6.90 5.21 23.01
N LEU A 371 -6.21 6.33 22.73
CA LEU A 371 -6.85 7.56 22.26
C LEU A 371 -7.59 7.43 20.91
N PRO A 372 -7.04 6.77 19.86
CA PRO A 372 -7.80 6.51 18.63
C PRO A 372 -9.05 5.65 18.86
N LEU A 373 -9.01 4.71 19.80
CA LEU A 373 -10.15 3.86 20.15
C LEU A 373 -11.24 4.67 20.86
N LEU A 374 -10.85 5.58 21.76
CA LEU A 374 -11.75 6.56 22.37
C LEU A 374 -12.48 7.39 21.30
N LEU A 375 -11.74 7.97 20.35
CA LEU A 375 -12.31 8.80 19.28
C LEU A 375 -13.27 8.02 18.36
N LYS A 376 -12.94 6.75 18.10
CA LYS A 376 -13.72 5.89 17.19
C LYS A 376 -15.02 5.39 17.82
N TYR A 377 -15.03 5.18 19.14
CA TYR A 377 -16.12 4.47 19.81
C TYR A 377 -16.91 5.31 20.81
N SER A 378 -16.36 6.39 21.37
CA SER A 378 -17.09 7.25 22.30
C SER A 378 -18.34 7.85 21.66
N THR A 379 -19.48 7.69 22.31
CA THR A 379 -20.74 8.36 21.94
C THR A 379 -20.96 9.65 22.73
N ASP A 380 -20.31 9.75 23.89
CA ASP A 380 -20.44 10.88 24.80
C ASP A 380 -19.50 12.02 24.37
N PRO A 381 -19.97 13.28 24.43
CA PRO A 381 -19.14 14.43 24.10
C PRO A 381 -18.04 14.60 25.14
N LEU A 382 -16.81 14.78 24.66
CA LEU A 382 -15.67 15.12 25.51
C LEU A 382 -15.69 16.61 25.87
N ALA A 383 -15.27 16.92 27.09
CA ALA A 383 -15.16 18.28 27.62
C ALA A 383 -13.93 19.02 27.03
N ASP A 384 -13.91 20.35 27.16
CA ASP A 384 -12.83 21.21 26.64
C ASP A 384 -11.45 20.78 27.15
N ASN A 385 -11.33 20.53 28.47
CA ASN A 385 -10.08 20.09 29.09
C ASN A 385 -9.62 18.69 28.65
N GLU A 386 -10.56 17.81 28.27
CA GLU A 386 -10.27 16.47 27.75
C GLU A 386 -9.70 16.57 26.32
N TRP A 387 -10.29 17.43 25.49
CA TRP A 387 -9.77 17.74 24.16
C TRP A 387 -8.39 18.40 24.23
N ASP A 388 -8.21 19.39 25.10
CA ASP A 388 -6.92 20.06 25.31
C ASP A 388 -5.83 19.05 25.66
N PHE A 389 -6.13 18.11 26.56
CA PHE A 389 -5.20 17.05 26.93
C PHE A 389 -4.83 16.17 25.73
N ILE A 390 -5.82 15.62 25.01
CA ILE A 390 -5.57 14.74 23.84
C ILE A 390 -4.69 15.46 22.81
N MET A 391 -5.05 16.69 22.49
CA MET A 391 -4.43 17.48 21.44
C MET A 391 -3.01 17.93 21.80
N CYS A 392 -2.78 18.38 23.03
CA CYS A 392 -1.45 18.76 23.50
C CYS A 392 -0.53 17.55 23.70
N SER A 393 -1.04 16.45 24.26
CA SER A 393 -0.28 15.20 24.42
C SER A 393 0.15 14.63 23.08
N MET A 394 -0.73 14.64 22.08
CA MET A 394 -0.40 14.21 20.72
C MET A 394 0.78 15.02 20.15
N LEU A 395 0.75 16.36 20.24
CA LEU A 395 1.87 17.18 19.75
C LEU A 395 3.17 16.91 20.51
N ALA A 396 3.11 16.79 21.83
CA ALA A 396 4.28 16.52 22.65
C ALA A 396 4.92 15.16 22.37
N TRP A 397 4.11 14.11 22.15
CA TRP A 397 4.62 12.79 21.72
C TRP A 397 5.18 12.81 20.29
N LEU A 398 4.61 13.62 19.39
CA LEU A 398 5.18 13.84 18.05
C LEU A 398 6.52 14.59 18.11
N GLU A 399 6.68 15.54 19.02
CA GLU A 399 7.95 16.25 19.26
C GLU A 399 9.02 15.26 19.73
N THR A 400 8.72 14.46 20.76
CA THR A 400 9.58 13.33 21.19
C THR A 400 9.91 12.40 20.04
N THR A 401 8.93 12.04 19.21
CA THR A 401 9.15 11.18 18.04
C THR A 401 10.13 11.82 17.04
N SER A 402 10.02 13.13 16.80
CA SER A 402 10.85 13.87 15.84
C SER A 402 12.29 14.03 16.30
N GLU A 403 12.50 14.26 17.59
CA GLU A 403 13.83 14.46 18.19
C GLU A 403 14.65 13.17 18.28
N ASN A 404 13.99 12.03 18.50
CA ASN A 404 14.64 10.74 18.81
C ASN A 404 14.85 9.83 17.59
N ARG A 405 14.87 10.36 16.37
CA ARG A 405 15.02 9.57 15.12
C ARG A 405 16.28 8.70 15.03
N SER A 406 17.34 9.03 15.77
CA SER A 406 18.58 8.22 15.85
C SER A 406 18.35 6.85 16.49
N LEU A 407 17.35 6.78 17.38
CA LEU A 407 17.00 5.61 18.17
C LEU A 407 15.98 4.69 17.48
N TYR A 408 15.60 4.95 16.23
CA TYR A 408 14.72 4.08 15.43
C TYR A 408 15.36 2.72 15.05
N HIS A 409 16.43 2.30 15.73
CA HIS A 409 16.91 0.93 15.69
C HIS A 409 16.42 0.13 16.92
N ILE A 410 15.84 0.81 17.91
CA ILE A 410 15.27 0.23 19.12
C ILE A 410 13.77 -0.03 18.87
N PRO A 411 13.28 -1.29 19.00
CA PRO A 411 11.91 -1.63 18.63
C PRO A 411 10.81 -0.85 19.34
N LEU A 412 10.92 -0.66 20.66
CA LEU A 412 9.90 0.10 21.41
C LEU A 412 9.85 1.57 21.01
N VAL A 413 11.00 2.19 20.70
CA VAL A 413 11.04 3.58 20.21
C VAL A 413 10.37 3.69 18.83
N GLN A 414 10.56 2.68 17.96
CA GLN A 414 9.88 2.65 16.66
C GLN A 414 8.38 2.46 16.81
N ILE A 415 7.91 1.59 17.70
CA ILE A 415 6.49 1.41 17.98
C ILE A 415 5.90 2.71 18.52
N PHE A 416 6.57 3.37 19.47
CA PHE A 416 6.18 4.67 20.00
C PHE A 416 6.02 5.72 18.88
N ALA A 417 6.98 5.80 17.96
CA ALA A 417 6.91 6.68 16.80
C ALA A 417 5.71 6.34 15.88
N CYS A 418 5.45 5.05 15.64
CA CYS A 418 4.33 4.59 14.83
C CYS A 418 2.99 4.99 15.46
N VAL A 419 2.77 4.64 16.74
CA VAL A 419 1.49 4.93 17.41
C VAL A 419 1.24 6.43 17.56
N SER A 420 2.30 7.24 17.73
CA SER A 420 2.19 8.70 17.77
C SER A 420 1.73 9.28 16.43
N CYS A 421 2.32 8.81 15.32
CA CYS A 421 1.88 9.21 13.97
C CYS A 421 0.47 8.68 13.65
N ASP A 422 0.11 7.50 14.16
CA ASP A 422 -1.22 6.90 13.99
C ASP A 422 -2.29 7.69 14.74
N LEU A 423 -1.99 8.19 15.94
CA LEU A 423 -2.86 9.11 16.67
C LEU A 423 -3.07 10.41 15.89
N ALA A 424 -2.01 10.99 15.34
CA ALA A 424 -2.11 12.19 14.50
C ALA A 424 -2.98 11.94 13.25
N SER A 425 -2.86 10.76 12.64
CA SER A 425 -3.69 10.33 11.51
C SER A 425 -5.15 10.16 11.92
N ALA A 426 -5.41 9.51 13.05
CA ALA A 426 -6.76 9.27 13.57
C ALA A 426 -7.49 10.58 13.90
N LEU A 427 -6.79 11.54 14.54
CA LEU A 427 -7.34 12.87 14.80
C LEU A 427 -7.59 13.64 13.49
N SER A 428 -6.66 13.58 12.54
CA SER A 428 -6.85 14.23 11.23
C SER A 428 -8.06 13.67 10.47
N ALA A 429 -8.22 12.34 10.45
CA ALA A 429 -9.38 11.69 9.89
C ALA A 429 -10.68 12.07 10.61
N TYR A 430 -10.66 12.14 11.94
CA TYR A 430 -11.81 12.55 12.75
C TYR A 430 -12.29 13.97 12.37
N PHE A 431 -11.38 14.93 12.29
CA PHE A 431 -11.74 16.31 11.94
C PHE A 431 -12.05 16.53 10.45
N GLU A 432 -11.53 15.71 9.53
CA GLU A 432 -11.93 15.77 8.11
C GLU A 432 -13.31 15.16 7.85
N THR A 433 -13.68 14.10 8.58
CA THR A 433 -14.92 13.34 8.35
C THR A 433 -16.09 13.77 9.24
N ALA A 434 -15.87 14.67 10.20
CA ALA A 434 -16.89 15.16 11.12
C ALA A 434 -18.12 15.70 10.37
N ALA A 435 -19.24 15.00 10.51
CA ALA A 435 -20.53 15.43 9.98
C ALA A 435 -21.04 16.68 10.73
N PRO A 436 -21.88 17.53 10.11
CA PRO A 436 -22.39 18.76 10.74
C PRO A 436 -23.01 18.54 12.13
N GLU A 437 -23.68 17.40 12.33
CA GLU A 437 -24.30 17.01 13.59
C GLU A 437 -23.28 16.69 14.71
N THR A 438 -22.11 16.16 14.35
CA THR A 438 -21.00 15.92 15.28
C THR A 438 -20.31 17.23 15.63
N THR A 439 -20.21 18.15 14.66
CA THR A 439 -19.65 19.49 14.79
C THR A 439 -20.38 20.33 15.84
N GLU A 440 -21.71 20.17 15.96
CA GLU A 440 -22.53 20.88 16.97
C GLU A 440 -22.28 20.42 18.42
N LYS A 441 -21.73 19.20 18.60
CA LYS A 441 -21.40 18.65 19.93
C LYS A 441 -19.97 18.96 20.37
N LEU A 442 -19.15 19.53 19.49
CA LEU A 442 -17.77 19.89 19.80
C LEU A 442 -17.69 21.26 20.46
N PRO A 443 -16.63 21.52 21.26
CA PRO A 443 -16.34 22.85 21.77
C PRO A 443 -16.25 23.89 20.63
N VAL A 444 -16.78 25.09 20.87
CA VAL A 444 -17.04 26.12 19.84
C VAL A 444 -15.78 26.49 19.04
N ASN A 445 -14.61 26.51 19.68
CA ASN A 445 -13.34 26.93 19.07
C ASN A 445 -12.44 25.77 18.61
N LEU A 446 -12.80 24.52 18.93
CA LEU A 446 -11.90 23.37 18.75
C LEU A 446 -11.53 23.16 17.27
N ILE A 447 -12.46 23.39 16.35
CA ILE A 447 -12.21 23.19 14.92
C ILE A 447 -11.30 24.28 14.35
N SER A 448 -11.46 25.53 14.79
CA SER A 448 -10.54 26.62 14.44
C SER A 448 -9.16 26.35 15.01
N GLU A 449 -9.06 25.97 16.28
CA GLU A 449 -7.80 25.62 16.94
C GLU A 449 -7.11 24.43 16.28
N TRP A 450 -7.86 23.40 15.90
CA TRP A 450 -7.36 22.27 15.11
C TRP A 450 -6.72 22.75 13.81
N LYS A 451 -7.42 23.58 13.03
CA LYS A 451 -6.94 24.03 11.71
C LYS A 451 -5.76 24.98 11.82
N GLU A 452 -5.80 25.93 12.75
CA GLU A 452 -4.84 27.03 12.86
C GLU A 452 -3.59 26.67 13.67
N PHE A 453 -3.71 25.79 14.66
CA PHE A 453 -2.61 25.46 15.58
C PHE A 453 -2.19 24.01 15.46
N PHE A 454 -3.06 23.05 15.80
CA PHE A 454 -2.64 21.66 15.97
C PHE A 454 -2.29 20.97 14.65
N SER A 455 -3.11 21.15 13.62
CA SER A 455 -2.82 20.62 12.28
C SER A 455 -1.53 21.22 11.74
N GLU A 456 -1.29 22.52 11.90
CA GLU A 456 -0.03 23.12 11.46
C GLU A 456 1.17 22.57 12.27
N GLY A 457 1.00 22.39 13.58
CA GLY A 457 1.99 21.80 14.49
C GLY A 457 2.42 20.40 14.06
N ILE A 458 1.45 19.51 13.79
CA ILE A 458 1.70 18.14 13.29
C ILE A 458 2.59 18.20 12.04
N HIS A 459 2.17 18.95 11.03
CA HIS A 459 2.85 18.96 9.74
C HIS A 459 4.23 19.63 9.79
N ASN A 460 4.39 20.65 10.64
CA ASN A 460 5.69 21.29 10.90
C ASN A 460 6.70 20.33 11.54
N LEU A 461 6.24 19.33 12.30
CA LEU A 461 7.10 18.27 12.86
C LEU A 461 7.33 17.14 11.84
N LEU A 462 6.27 16.63 11.23
CA LEU A 462 6.31 15.42 10.41
C LEU A 462 6.98 15.60 9.04
N LEU A 463 6.77 16.73 8.36
CA LEU A 463 7.33 16.95 7.02
C LEU A 463 8.88 17.02 7.05
N PRO A 464 9.53 17.78 7.96
CA PRO A 464 10.97 17.70 8.13
C PRO A 464 11.45 16.33 8.61
N LEU A 465 10.68 15.63 9.45
CA LEU A 465 11.02 14.28 9.91
C LEU A 465 11.12 13.31 8.73
N LEU A 466 10.15 13.32 7.79
CA LEU A 466 10.21 12.50 6.57
C LEU A 466 11.50 12.72 5.79
N VAL A 467 11.89 13.99 5.58
CA VAL A 467 13.10 14.35 4.84
C VAL A 467 14.36 13.87 5.56
N LYS A 468 14.41 14.01 6.89
CA LYS A 468 15.54 13.55 7.72
C LYS A 468 15.66 12.03 7.73
N VAL A 469 14.55 11.31 7.91
CA VAL A 469 14.51 9.85 7.92
C VAL A 469 14.95 9.33 6.55
N THR A 470 14.30 9.75 5.46
CA THR A 470 14.65 9.29 4.10
C THR A 470 16.07 9.68 3.67
N GLY A 471 16.60 10.81 4.15
CA GLY A 471 17.99 11.23 3.91
C GLY A 471 19.02 10.24 4.47
N LYS A 472 18.86 9.82 5.74
CA LYS A 472 19.75 8.85 6.40
C LYS A 472 19.77 7.49 5.69
N TYR A 473 18.63 7.05 5.18
CA TYR A 473 18.52 5.78 4.45
C TYR A 473 19.30 5.79 3.15
N ARG A 474 19.36 6.94 2.46
CA ARG A 474 20.15 7.09 1.24
C ARG A 474 21.65 6.93 1.50
N GLU A 475 22.12 7.28 2.70
CA GLU A 475 23.53 7.15 3.10
C GLU A 475 23.88 5.71 3.49
N MET A 476 22.93 4.96 4.05
CA MET A 476 23.07 3.52 4.36
C MET A 476 22.91 2.68 3.08
N LYS A 477 24.03 2.39 2.40
CA LYS A 477 24.10 1.63 1.13
C LYS A 477 23.53 0.19 1.14
N ASN A 478 23.01 -0.31 2.26
CA ASN A 478 22.53 -1.69 2.39
C ASN A 478 21.00 -1.71 2.49
N ALA A 479 20.32 -1.96 1.37
CA ALA A 479 18.86 -2.04 1.24
C ALA A 479 18.20 -3.25 1.94
N SER A 480 18.96 -4.07 2.69
CA SER A 480 18.47 -5.30 3.30
C SER A 480 17.95 -5.15 4.73
N GLU A 481 17.77 -3.92 5.24
CA GLU A 481 17.17 -3.63 6.56
C GLU A 481 15.66 -3.26 6.45
N GLY A 482 15.04 -3.65 5.33
CA GLY A 482 13.86 -3.01 4.75
C GLY A 482 12.47 -3.41 5.23
N SER A 483 12.26 -4.01 6.42
CA SER A 483 10.88 -4.35 6.86
C SER A 483 10.43 -3.51 8.05
N PHE A 484 11.18 -3.53 9.15
CA PHE A 484 10.79 -2.86 10.39
C PHE A 484 10.91 -1.33 10.37
N GLN A 485 11.89 -0.84 9.62
CA GLN A 485 12.16 0.57 9.41
C GLN A 485 11.11 1.23 8.49
N ASN A 486 10.46 0.43 7.64
CA ASN A 486 9.34 0.88 6.81
C ASN A 486 8.07 1.14 7.64
N SER A 487 7.92 0.55 8.84
CA SER A 487 6.73 0.76 9.68
C SER A 487 6.58 2.21 10.14
N VAL A 488 7.68 2.84 10.55
CA VAL A 488 7.67 4.28 10.89
C VAL A 488 7.33 5.11 9.65
N LEU A 489 7.89 4.78 8.48
CA LEU A 489 7.58 5.47 7.22
C LEU A 489 6.12 5.27 6.78
N MET A 490 5.50 4.13 7.10
CA MET A 490 4.08 3.87 6.87
C MET A 490 3.20 4.78 7.72
N SER A 491 3.39 4.78 9.04
CA SER A 491 2.61 5.61 9.96
C SER A 491 2.84 7.11 9.73
N LEU A 492 4.10 7.52 9.56
CA LEU A 492 4.47 8.90 9.22
C LEU A 492 3.87 9.33 7.88
N GLY A 493 3.96 8.46 6.89
CA GLY A 493 3.46 8.70 5.55
C GLY A 493 1.96 8.84 5.49
N GLU A 494 1.22 8.05 6.27
CA GLU A 494 -0.24 8.13 6.39
C GLU A 494 -0.66 9.48 6.99
N ALA A 495 -0.04 9.88 8.10
CA ALA A 495 -0.29 11.17 8.75
C ALA A 495 -0.04 12.35 7.78
N LEU A 496 1.03 12.27 6.97
CA LEU A 496 1.35 13.28 5.98
C LEU A 496 0.39 13.34 4.80
N THR A 497 -0.46 12.34 4.58
CA THR A 497 -1.49 12.44 3.53
C THR A 497 -2.56 13.49 3.85
N TYR A 498 -2.72 13.85 5.13
CA TYR A 498 -3.68 14.86 5.60
C TYR A 498 -3.18 16.30 5.48
N ILE A 499 -1.91 16.52 5.10
CA ILE A 499 -1.37 17.88 4.98
C ILE A 499 -2.16 18.71 3.96
N SER A 500 -2.58 19.91 4.36
CA SER A 500 -3.35 20.78 3.49
C SER A 500 -2.46 21.42 2.42
N LYS A 501 -3.07 21.89 1.34
CA LYS A 501 -2.37 22.64 0.29
C LYS A 501 -1.69 23.90 0.87
N ASP A 502 -2.38 24.63 1.76
CA ASP A 502 -1.85 25.87 2.33
C ASP A 502 -0.68 25.62 3.29
N GLN A 503 -0.72 24.51 4.04
CA GLN A 503 0.39 24.07 4.89
C GLN A 503 1.61 23.67 4.05
N LEU A 504 1.41 22.97 2.93
CA LEU A 504 2.49 22.66 2.00
C LEU A 504 3.14 23.93 1.43
N LEU A 505 2.35 24.93 1.04
CA LEU A 505 2.87 26.20 0.51
C LEU A 505 3.62 27.02 1.59
N ASN A 506 3.25 26.88 2.86
CA ASN A 506 3.85 27.58 4.00
C ASN A 506 4.92 26.79 4.77
N HIS A 507 5.40 25.68 4.20
CA HIS A 507 6.39 24.80 4.83
C HIS A 507 7.66 25.52 5.33
N LYS A 508 8.32 24.91 6.33
CA LYS A 508 9.57 25.39 6.96
C LYS A 508 10.81 24.57 6.57
N LEU A 509 10.79 23.95 5.38
CA LEU A 509 11.93 23.14 4.91
C LEU A 509 13.11 24.04 4.51
N PRO A 510 14.37 23.56 4.66
CA PRO A 510 15.54 24.31 4.22
C PRO A 510 15.53 24.50 2.71
N ALA A 511 15.96 25.68 2.26
CA ALA A 511 15.99 26.05 0.85
C ALA A 511 16.79 25.04 0.00
N LYS A 512 16.22 24.63 -1.13
CA LYS A 512 16.82 23.61 -2.01
C LYS A 512 16.65 23.96 -3.48
N PHE A 513 17.67 24.61 -4.05
CA PHE A 513 17.69 25.05 -5.44
C PHE A 513 18.67 24.22 -6.27
N VAL A 514 18.33 24.01 -7.55
CA VAL A 514 19.19 23.32 -8.52
C VAL A 514 19.79 24.35 -9.46
N ALA A 515 21.11 24.35 -9.60
CA ALA A 515 21.82 25.29 -10.46
C ALA A 515 21.34 25.17 -11.92
N GLY A 516 21.03 26.30 -12.55
CA GLY A 516 20.57 26.36 -13.95
C GLY A 516 19.09 25.99 -14.17
N GLN A 517 18.34 25.67 -13.11
CA GLN A 517 16.90 25.41 -13.20
C GLN A 517 16.13 26.73 -13.42
N LYS A 518 15.68 26.97 -14.66
CA LYS A 518 14.77 28.07 -14.98
C LYS A 518 13.35 27.71 -14.54
N THR A 519 12.70 28.57 -13.77
CA THR A 519 11.34 28.35 -13.25
C THR A 519 10.70 29.69 -12.89
N ASN A 520 9.38 29.78 -13.09
CA ASN A 520 8.56 30.92 -12.66
C ASN A 520 7.92 30.66 -11.28
N LEU A 521 8.18 29.49 -10.69
CA LEU A 521 7.64 29.10 -9.40
C LEU A 521 8.34 29.85 -8.24
N PRO A 522 7.62 30.22 -7.16
CA PRO A 522 8.21 30.82 -5.97
C PRO A 522 9.24 29.90 -5.28
N ASP A 523 10.21 30.51 -4.60
CA ASP A 523 11.33 29.83 -3.92
C ASP A 523 10.90 28.67 -2.99
N LYS A 524 9.84 28.88 -2.20
CA LYS A 524 9.27 27.85 -1.31
C LYS A 524 8.77 26.65 -2.13
N LEU A 525 7.99 26.91 -3.16
CA LEU A 525 7.43 25.86 -4.00
C LEU A 525 8.51 25.09 -4.78
N GLN A 526 9.54 25.81 -5.26
CA GLN A 526 10.70 25.18 -5.88
C GLN A 526 11.46 24.29 -4.88
N THR A 527 11.70 24.79 -3.67
CA THR A 527 12.33 24.03 -2.58
C THR A 527 11.55 22.75 -2.26
N LEU A 528 10.23 22.86 -2.14
CA LEU A 528 9.35 21.74 -1.86
C LEU A 528 9.40 20.68 -2.98
N LEU A 529 9.28 21.10 -4.24
CA LEU A 529 9.36 20.21 -5.41
C LEU A 529 10.72 19.52 -5.51
N ASN A 530 11.82 20.26 -5.31
CA ASN A 530 13.18 19.72 -5.34
C ASN A 530 13.49 18.80 -4.14
N THR A 531 12.71 18.90 -3.07
CA THR A 531 12.84 18.03 -1.89
C THR A 531 12.02 16.77 -2.05
N LEU A 532 10.74 16.88 -2.43
CA LEU A 532 9.79 15.78 -2.47
C LEU A 532 9.86 14.96 -3.76
N SER A 533 9.99 15.57 -4.95
CA SER A 533 9.97 14.82 -6.22
C SER A 533 11.01 13.69 -6.26
N PRO A 534 12.27 13.87 -5.81
CA PRO A 534 13.27 12.79 -5.80
C PRO A 534 12.91 11.60 -4.89
N LEU A 535 11.96 11.75 -3.96
CA LEU A 535 11.49 10.66 -3.11
C LEU A 535 10.54 9.71 -3.85
N LEU A 536 10.06 10.06 -5.05
CA LEU A 536 9.36 9.12 -5.94
C LEU A 536 10.28 7.99 -6.43
N LEU A 537 11.60 8.19 -6.41
CA LEU A 537 12.60 7.14 -6.70
C LEU A 537 12.92 6.24 -5.50
N PHE A 538 12.43 6.58 -4.31
CA PHE A 538 12.79 5.88 -3.08
C PHE A 538 12.21 4.46 -3.08
N ARG A 539 13.02 3.45 -2.71
CA ARG A 539 12.65 2.01 -2.73
C ARG A 539 11.75 1.62 -1.55
N ALA A 540 10.72 2.40 -1.29
CA ALA A 540 9.69 2.08 -0.31
C ALA A 540 8.34 2.63 -0.78
N ARG A 541 7.39 1.71 -1.00
CA ARG A 541 6.00 2.01 -1.38
C ARG A 541 5.35 3.10 -0.52
N PRO A 542 5.45 3.07 0.83
CA PRO A 542 4.80 4.08 1.67
C PRO A 542 5.29 5.49 1.37
N VAL A 543 6.60 5.68 1.22
CA VAL A 543 7.20 6.98 0.89
C VAL A 543 6.71 7.50 -0.46
N GLN A 544 6.71 6.63 -1.49
CA GLN A 544 6.28 7.02 -2.84
C GLN A 544 4.81 7.44 -2.87
N ILE A 545 3.92 6.70 -2.19
CA ILE A 545 2.48 7.01 -2.13
C ILE A 545 2.22 8.29 -1.35
N SER A 546 2.83 8.47 -0.17
CA SER A 546 2.65 9.69 0.63
C SER A 546 3.14 10.94 -0.10
N VAL A 547 4.30 10.85 -0.74
CA VAL A 547 4.86 11.93 -1.56
C VAL A 547 3.97 12.24 -2.75
N TYR A 548 3.46 11.21 -3.43
CA TYR A 548 2.48 11.39 -4.50
C TYR A 548 1.25 12.17 -4.01
N HIS A 549 0.65 11.81 -2.88
CA HIS A 549 -0.53 12.51 -2.35
C HIS A 549 -0.25 13.99 -2.05
N MET A 550 0.88 14.29 -1.41
CA MET A 550 1.30 15.66 -1.14
C MET A 550 1.52 16.46 -2.43
N LEU A 551 2.25 15.90 -3.39
CA LEU A 551 2.52 16.56 -4.67
C LEU A 551 1.25 16.74 -5.51
N TYR A 552 0.33 15.76 -5.49
CA TYR A 552 -0.91 15.79 -6.25
C TYR A 552 -1.79 16.98 -5.86
N LYS A 553 -1.82 17.36 -4.57
CA LYS A 553 -2.53 18.55 -4.07
C LYS A 553 -1.97 19.87 -4.64
N LEU A 554 -0.70 19.88 -5.06
CA LEU A 554 -0.02 21.07 -5.60
C LEU A 554 -0.10 21.17 -7.12
N MET A 555 -0.26 20.06 -7.84
CA MET A 555 -0.24 20.03 -9.31
C MET A 555 -1.16 21.07 -9.97
N PRO A 556 -2.39 21.33 -9.46
CA PRO A 556 -3.29 22.31 -10.07
C PRO A 556 -2.86 23.78 -9.93
N GLU A 557 -1.92 24.09 -9.05
CA GLU A 557 -1.46 25.47 -8.82
C GLU A 557 -0.30 25.86 -9.72
N LEU A 558 0.53 24.90 -10.10
CA LEU A 558 1.78 25.17 -10.81
C LEU A 558 1.57 25.89 -12.16
N PRO A 559 0.59 25.52 -13.01
CA PRO A 559 0.37 26.21 -14.28
C PRO A 559 0.01 27.69 -14.13
N LYS A 560 -0.55 28.12 -13.00
CA LYS A 560 -1.01 29.51 -12.79
C LYS A 560 0.15 30.50 -12.86
N PHE A 561 1.34 30.10 -12.41
CA PHE A 561 2.54 30.92 -12.45
C PHE A 561 3.06 31.12 -13.89
N ASP A 562 2.84 30.14 -14.77
CA ASP A 562 3.17 30.29 -16.18
C ASP A 562 2.10 31.10 -16.95
N ASP A 563 0.83 31.05 -16.52
CA ASP A 563 -0.25 31.85 -17.11
C ASP A 563 -0.06 33.37 -16.89
N GLU A 564 0.53 33.79 -15.78
CA GLU A 564 0.84 35.20 -15.51
C GLU A 564 1.87 35.77 -16.51
N ASP A 565 2.86 34.95 -16.86
CA ASP A 565 3.95 35.30 -17.79
C ASP A 565 3.57 35.15 -19.27
N LEU A 566 2.43 34.52 -19.61
CA LEU A 566 1.91 34.50 -20.99
C LEU A 566 1.74 35.91 -21.60
N LYS A 567 1.57 36.94 -20.76
CA LYS A 567 1.52 38.35 -21.19
C LYS A 567 2.89 38.91 -21.58
N CYS A 568 3.97 38.34 -21.07
CA CYS A 568 5.37 38.75 -21.30
C CYS A 568 6.01 38.00 -22.48
N TYR A 569 5.45 36.86 -22.89
CA TYR A 569 5.76 36.23 -24.18
C TYR A 569 5.14 37.07 -25.31
N GLY A 570 5.76 38.23 -25.56
CA GLY A 570 5.55 39.02 -26.75
C GLY A 570 5.82 38.20 -28.01
N ASP A 571 5.42 38.73 -29.17
CA ASP A 571 5.45 38.14 -30.52
C ASP A 571 6.86 37.70 -31.03
N GLU A 572 7.68 36.98 -30.26
CA GLU A 572 8.96 36.37 -30.69
C GLU A 572 8.74 34.85 -30.95
N GLU A 573 8.55 34.39 -32.19
CA GLU A 573 9.50 34.14 -33.29
C GLU A 573 10.15 32.72 -33.34
N GLU A 574 10.00 31.89 -32.29
CA GLU A 574 10.25 30.43 -32.36
C GLU A 574 9.04 29.62 -31.87
N GLU A 575 8.90 28.35 -32.28
CA GLU A 575 7.98 27.40 -31.63
C GLU A 575 8.40 27.23 -30.16
N SER A 576 7.92 28.10 -29.28
CA SER A 576 8.18 28.04 -27.85
C SER A 576 7.58 26.76 -27.26
N ALA A 577 8.37 26.06 -26.45
CA ALA A 577 7.91 24.91 -25.70
C ALA A 577 8.27 25.15 -24.24
N LEU A 578 7.27 25.02 -23.36
CA LEU A 578 7.49 25.11 -21.92
C LEU A 578 7.64 23.70 -21.37
N SER A 579 8.62 23.52 -20.48
CA SER A 579 8.77 22.25 -19.76
C SER A 579 7.76 22.18 -18.62
N PRO A 580 7.17 21.01 -18.34
CA PRO A 580 6.60 20.74 -17.03
C PRO A 580 7.66 20.94 -15.91
N PRO A 581 7.26 20.97 -14.63
CA PRO A 581 8.17 21.24 -13.51
C PRO A 581 9.45 20.40 -13.59
N ALA A 582 10.60 21.07 -13.66
CA ALA A 582 11.88 20.42 -13.97
C ALA A 582 12.28 19.32 -12.95
N ALA A 583 11.85 19.46 -11.69
CA ALA A 583 12.06 18.44 -10.66
C ALA A 583 11.40 17.09 -11.02
N LEU A 584 10.16 17.13 -11.52
CA LEU A 584 9.43 15.93 -11.96
C LEU A 584 10.04 15.37 -13.26
N MET A 585 10.44 16.24 -14.19
CA MET A 585 11.04 15.79 -15.45
C MET A 585 12.42 15.13 -15.24
N SER A 586 13.20 15.59 -14.26
CA SER A 586 14.47 14.97 -13.87
C SER A 586 14.28 13.57 -13.27
N VAL A 587 13.27 13.42 -12.40
CA VAL A 587 12.87 12.14 -11.83
C VAL A 587 12.41 11.19 -12.94
N LEU A 588 11.52 11.66 -13.81
CA LEU A 588 11.00 10.89 -14.93
C LEU A 588 12.13 10.38 -15.85
N ALA A 589 13.09 11.23 -16.20
CA ALA A 589 14.22 10.83 -17.04
C ALA A 589 15.06 9.71 -16.39
N THR A 590 15.23 9.76 -15.07
CA THR A 590 15.91 8.71 -14.32
C THR A 590 15.10 7.42 -14.30
N GLU A 591 13.79 7.51 -14.06
CA GLU A 591 12.88 6.36 -14.04
C GLU A 591 12.81 5.67 -15.42
N GLU A 592 12.70 6.43 -16.51
CA GLU A 592 12.67 5.88 -17.87
C GLU A 592 13.91 5.03 -18.17
N LEU A 593 15.11 5.50 -17.80
CA LEU A 593 16.35 4.77 -18.00
C LEU A 593 16.41 3.47 -17.18
N LEU A 594 15.84 3.47 -15.97
CA LEU A 594 15.78 2.28 -15.12
C LEU A 594 14.75 1.26 -15.65
N LEU A 595 13.61 1.74 -16.19
CA LEU A 595 12.55 0.90 -16.74
C LEU A 595 12.90 0.29 -18.09
N GLU A 596 13.74 0.94 -18.90
CA GLU A 596 14.23 0.38 -20.17
C GLU A 596 14.85 -1.02 -19.92
N ASN A 597 15.68 -1.18 -18.88
CA ASN A 597 16.26 -2.48 -18.51
C ASN A 597 15.25 -3.55 -18.09
N ILE A 598 14.07 -3.16 -17.58
CA ILE A 598 13.05 -4.08 -17.06
C ILE A 598 12.08 -4.50 -18.17
N LEU A 599 11.69 -3.55 -19.04
CA LEU A 599 10.57 -3.71 -19.97
C LEU A 599 11.01 -3.89 -21.43
N GLU A 600 12.26 -3.62 -21.80
CA GLU A 600 12.72 -3.65 -23.20
C GLU A 600 12.52 -5.02 -23.86
N CYS A 601 12.79 -6.11 -23.12
CA CYS A 601 12.64 -7.48 -23.61
C CYS A 601 11.18 -7.94 -23.79
N ILE A 602 10.20 -7.16 -23.32
CA ILE A 602 8.78 -7.52 -23.34
C ILE A 602 8.10 -6.83 -24.54
N PRO A 603 7.56 -7.57 -25.50
CA PRO A 603 6.92 -6.97 -26.66
C PRO A 603 5.57 -6.35 -26.27
N VAL A 604 5.16 -5.34 -27.02
CA VAL A 604 3.85 -4.69 -26.83
C VAL A 604 2.73 -5.71 -27.07
N GLY A 605 1.80 -5.76 -26.12
CA GLY A 605 0.69 -6.72 -26.09
C GLY A 605 0.94 -7.93 -25.19
N GLU A 606 2.14 -8.09 -24.62
CA GLU A 606 2.43 -9.07 -23.57
C GLU A 606 2.53 -8.37 -22.21
N PHE A 607 2.11 -9.08 -21.15
CA PHE A 607 2.01 -8.53 -19.80
C PHE A 607 3.22 -8.88 -18.94
N ALA A 608 3.88 -7.85 -18.41
CA ALA A 608 4.98 -7.97 -17.46
C ALA A 608 4.46 -8.33 -16.06
N VAL A 609 4.85 -9.52 -15.56
CA VAL A 609 4.51 -9.93 -14.19
C VAL A 609 5.53 -9.33 -13.22
N ILE A 610 5.09 -8.35 -12.44
CA ILE A 610 5.93 -7.68 -11.44
C ILE A 610 5.55 -8.20 -10.04
N GLN A 611 6.53 -8.74 -9.32
CA GLN A 611 6.32 -9.25 -7.98
C GLN A 611 6.03 -8.09 -7.00
N PRO A 612 4.93 -8.13 -6.23
CA PRO A 612 4.63 -7.11 -5.23
C PRO A 612 5.79 -6.85 -4.26
N LEU A 613 6.00 -5.57 -3.92
CA LEU A 613 7.01 -5.11 -2.96
C LEU A 613 8.48 -5.41 -3.33
N SER A 614 8.76 -5.88 -4.54
CA SER A 614 10.12 -5.98 -5.09
C SER A 614 10.73 -4.60 -5.41
N ASP A 615 12.04 -4.57 -5.72
CA ASP A 615 12.71 -3.36 -6.20
C ASP A 615 12.14 -2.90 -7.54
N GLU A 616 11.82 -3.84 -8.45
CA GLU A 616 11.15 -3.59 -9.72
C GLU A 616 9.75 -3.02 -9.51
N PHE A 617 9.02 -3.51 -8.51
CA PHE A 617 7.72 -2.96 -8.13
C PHE A 617 7.82 -1.49 -7.72
N CYS A 618 8.78 -1.14 -6.85
CA CYS A 618 8.97 0.24 -6.43
C CYS A 618 9.38 1.14 -7.61
N LEU A 619 10.22 0.64 -8.53
CA LEU A 619 10.59 1.35 -9.76
C LEU A 619 9.37 1.71 -10.60
N VAL A 620 8.53 0.73 -10.90
CA VAL A 620 7.36 0.92 -11.76
C VAL A 620 6.29 1.74 -11.04
N LEU A 621 6.13 1.58 -9.72
CA LEU A 621 5.23 2.40 -8.91
C LEU A 621 5.62 3.88 -9.00
N GLY A 622 6.89 4.21 -8.72
CA GLY A 622 7.41 5.58 -8.81
C GLY A 622 7.12 6.21 -10.18
N TYR A 623 7.47 5.50 -11.25
CA TYR A 623 7.24 5.93 -12.63
C TYR A 623 5.79 6.26 -12.94
N LEU A 624 4.85 5.37 -12.57
CA LEU A 624 3.43 5.58 -12.84
C LEU A 624 2.85 6.72 -11.98
N LEU A 625 3.31 6.88 -10.74
CA LEU A 625 2.92 8.01 -9.88
C LEU A 625 3.45 9.34 -10.42
N THR A 626 4.71 9.39 -10.89
CA THR A 626 5.29 10.56 -11.57
C THR A 626 4.46 10.97 -12.78
N TRP A 627 4.06 10.02 -13.63
CA TRP A 627 3.18 10.32 -14.77
C TRP A 627 1.80 10.79 -14.35
N LYS A 628 1.22 10.23 -13.29
CA LYS A 628 -0.07 10.67 -12.76
C LYS A 628 -0.01 12.12 -12.25
N LEU A 629 1.11 12.53 -11.64
CA LEU A 629 1.36 13.93 -11.27
C LEU A 629 1.48 14.84 -12.50
N ILE A 630 2.26 14.43 -13.51
CA ILE A 630 2.40 15.18 -14.76
C ILE A 630 1.05 15.35 -15.43
N LEU A 631 0.24 14.30 -15.55
CA LEU A 631 -1.09 14.38 -16.14
C LEU A 631 -2.03 15.29 -15.34
N ALA A 632 -1.97 15.26 -14.00
CA ALA A 632 -2.73 16.17 -13.16
C ALA A 632 -2.33 17.65 -13.37
N PHE A 633 -1.03 17.92 -13.53
CA PHE A 633 -0.51 19.23 -13.90
C PHE A 633 -1.04 19.69 -15.27
N PHE A 634 -1.02 18.82 -16.27
CA PHE A 634 -1.54 19.10 -17.62
C PHE A 634 -3.04 19.41 -17.63
N LYS A 635 -3.83 18.64 -16.86
CA LYS A 635 -5.28 18.81 -16.77
C LYS A 635 -5.66 20.18 -16.19
N ALA A 636 -4.87 20.70 -15.26
CA ALA A 636 -5.12 22.00 -14.63
C ALA A 636 -4.66 23.20 -15.49
N ALA A 637 -3.83 22.97 -16.51
CA ALA A 637 -3.30 24.03 -17.35
C ALA A 637 -4.35 24.59 -18.31
N SER A 638 -4.25 25.91 -18.58
CA SER A 638 -5.06 26.58 -19.60
C SER A 638 -4.86 25.93 -20.97
N SER A 639 -5.81 26.10 -21.89
CA SER A 639 -5.71 25.51 -23.23
C SER A 639 -4.47 26.00 -24.00
N GLN A 640 -4.00 27.22 -23.73
CA GLN A 640 -2.78 27.78 -24.33
C GLN A 640 -1.52 27.10 -23.76
N LEU A 641 -1.42 27.00 -22.43
CA LEU A 641 -0.30 26.30 -21.78
C LEU A 641 -0.24 24.82 -22.16
N ARG A 642 -1.39 24.15 -22.24
CA ARG A 642 -1.47 22.74 -22.70
C ARG A 642 -0.79 22.56 -24.05
N VAL A 643 -0.90 23.51 -24.98
CA VAL A 643 -0.20 23.43 -26.28
C VAL A 643 1.32 23.49 -26.10
N LEU A 644 1.83 24.45 -25.32
CA LEU A 644 3.26 24.63 -25.08
C LEU A 644 3.90 23.42 -24.39
N TYR A 645 3.24 22.90 -23.34
CA TYR A 645 3.70 21.70 -22.64
C TYR A 645 3.61 20.44 -23.52
N SER A 646 2.55 20.31 -24.34
CA SER A 646 2.42 19.20 -25.30
C SER A 646 3.53 19.23 -26.33
N GLN A 647 3.97 20.42 -26.75
CA GLN A 647 5.08 20.60 -27.68
C GLN A 647 6.41 20.12 -27.07
N TYR A 648 6.62 20.36 -25.77
CA TYR A 648 7.76 19.83 -25.03
C TYR A 648 7.75 18.29 -24.99
N LEU A 649 6.64 17.67 -24.57
CA LEU A 649 6.51 16.21 -24.53
C LEU A 649 6.68 15.56 -25.92
N ARG A 650 6.25 16.25 -26.98
CA ARG A 650 6.45 15.80 -28.36
C ARG A 650 7.93 15.82 -28.75
N ARG A 651 8.68 16.85 -28.36
CA ARG A 651 10.13 16.96 -28.64
C ARG A 651 10.92 15.91 -27.85
N SER A 652 10.58 15.69 -26.58
CA SER A 652 11.25 14.72 -25.72
C SER A 652 10.89 13.26 -26.03
N LYS A 653 9.75 13.01 -26.70
CA LYS A 653 9.18 11.67 -26.97
C LYS A 653 8.87 10.85 -25.70
N THR A 654 8.83 11.47 -24.52
CA THR A 654 8.58 10.78 -23.24
C THR A 654 7.19 10.15 -23.20
N LEU A 655 6.17 10.83 -23.75
CA LEU A 655 4.82 10.25 -23.85
C LEU A 655 4.78 8.98 -24.71
N ASN A 656 5.59 8.92 -25.78
CA ASN A 656 5.65 7.71 -26.62
C ASN A 656 6.21 6.53 -25.82
N LYS A 657 7.26 6.77 -25.03
CA LYS A 657 7.84 5.75 -24.13
C LYS A 657 6.79 5.28 -23.11
N LEU A 658 6.08 6.21 -22.47
CA LEU A 658 4.98 5.88 -21.57
C LEU A 658 3.96 4.96 -22.24
N LEU A 659 3.47 5.30 -23.43
CA LEU A 659 2.46 4.49 -24.10
C LEU A 659 2.96 3.07 -24.39
N TYR A 660 4.22 2.91 -24.81
CA TYR A 660 4.82 1.57 -24.94
C TYR A 660 4.91 0.83 -23.59
N HIS A 661 5.35 1.49 -22.52
CA HIS A 661 5.44 0.89 -21.19
C HIS A 661 4.07 0.48 -20.65
N LEU A 662 3.03 1.32 -20.81
CA LEU A 662 1.67 1.00 -20.36
C LEU A 662 1.14 -0.27 -21.02
N PHE A 663 1.34 -0.46 -22.33
CA PHE A 663 0.92 -1.68 -23.02
C PHE A 663 1.78 -2.93 -22.71
N ARG A 664 2.84 -2.78 -21.91
CA ARG A 664 3.59 -3.90 -21.31
C ARG A 664 3.18 -4.15 -19.86
N LEU A 665 2.61 -3.14 -19.18
CA LEU A 665 2.20 -3.18 -17.78
C LEU A 665 0.70 -3.41 -17.57
N MET A 666 -0.12 -3.19 -18.59
CA MET A 666 -1.55 -3.49 -18.54
C MET A 666 -1.80 -4.96 -18.88
N PRO A 667 -2.70 -5.65 -18.16
CA PRO A 667 -3.01 -7.04 -18.44
C PRO A 667 -3.83 -7.17 -19.71
N GLU A 668 -3.75 -8.32 -20.39
CA GLU A 668 -4.56 -8.59 -21.58
C GLU A 668 -6.07 -8.49 -21.32
N ASN A 669 -6.49 -8.85 -20.10
CA ASN A 669 -7.86 -8.74 -19.62
C ASN A 669 -7.93 -7.95 -18.29
N PRO A 670 -8.31 -6.66 -18.31
CA PRO A 670 -8.33 -5.76 -17.14
C PRO A 670 -9.62 -5.92 -16.30
N VAL A 671 -10.12 -7.14 -16.17
CA VAL A 671 -11.30 -7.48 -15.35
C VAL A 671 -10.83 -7.96 -13.99
N PHE A 672 -11.51 -7.55 -12.92
CA PHE A 672 -11.22 -8.10 -11.59
C PHE A 672 -11.53 -9.59 -11.57
N SER A 673 -10.55 -10.43 -11.25
CA SER A 673 -10.73 -11.87 -11.06
C SER A 673 -11.52 -12.12 -9.77
N GLY A 674 -12.85 -12.22 -9.88
CA GLY A 674 -13.73 -12.73 -8.83
C GLY A 674 -14.05 -14.22 -9.03
N PRO A 675 -14.57 -14.93 -8.00
CA PRO A 675 -15.14 -16.26 -8.20
C PRO A 675 -16.24 -16.17 -9.27
N THR A 676 -16.17 -17.06 -10.25
CA THR A 676 -17.10 -17.17 -11.39
C THR A 676 -18.55 -17.18 -10.91
N SER A 677 -19.20 -16.02 -10.91
CA SER A 677 -20.65 -15.95 -10.79
C SER A 677 -21.23 -16.08 -12.20
N GLU A 678 -21.84 -17.23 -12.48
CA GLU A 678 -22.51 -17.58 -13.74
C GLU A 678 -23.81 -16.78 -13.97
N VAL A 679 -23.84 -15.48 -13.68
CA VAL A 679 -24.99 -14.61 -13.93
C VAL A 679 -24.59 -13.47 -14.88
N PRO A 680 -25.05 -13.46 -16.15
CA PRO A 680 -24.52 -12.55 -17.20
C PRO A 680 -24.97 -11.08 -17.12
N ASN A 681 -25.53 -10.59 -16.00
CA ASN A 681 -26.28 -9.33 -15.98
C ASN A 681 -25.95 -8.36 -14.82
N LYS A 682 -24.68 -8.27 -14.40
CA LYS A 682 -24.18 -7.12 -13.61
C LYS A 682 -22.93 -6.55 -14.28
N ASP A 683 -22.86 -5.23 -14.39
CA ASP A 683 -21.75 -4.49 -15.00
C ASP A 683 -20.41 -5.09 -14.56
N THR A 684 -19.69 -5.70 -15.51
CA THR A 684 -18.40 -6.33 -15.22
C THR A 684 -17.45 -5.25 -14.74
N LYS A 685 -17.06 -5.32 -13.46
CA LYS A 685 -16.08 -4.38 -12.89
C LYS A 685 -14.73 -4.58 -13.56
N THR A 686 -14.16 -3.49 -14.07
CA THR A 686 -12.85 -3.46 -14.71
C THR A 686 -11.96 -2.41 -14.05
N PHE A 687 -10.66 -2.46 -14.32
CA PHE A 687 -9.71 -1.42 -13.93
C PHE A 687 -10.01 -0.03 -14.53
N PHE A 688 -10.92 0.06 -15.53
CA PHE A 688 -11.35 1.31 -16.14
C PHE A 688 -12.66 1.86 -15.56
N THR A 689 -13.43 1.04 -14.84
CA THR A 689 -14.69 1.45 -14.20
C THR A 689 -14.52 1.73 -12.71
N GLU A 690 -13.62 0.99 -12.04
CA GLU A 690 -13.36 1.18 -10.61
C GLU A 690 -12.20 2.16 -10.37
N GLN A 691 -12.33 2.99 -9.34
CA GLN A 691 -11.30 3.93 -8.93
C GLN A 691 -10.25 3.24 -8.07
N LEU A 692 -8.97 3.46 -8.37
CA LEU A 692 -7.85 2.98 -7.55
C LEU A 692 -7.62 3.94 -6.38
N HIS A 693 -7.84 3.46 -5.16
CA HIS A 693 -7.44 4.15 -3.94
C HIS A 693 -6.02 3.74 -3.55
N LEU A 694 -5.11 4.70 -3.47
CA LEU A 694 -3.71 4.47 -3.09
C LEU A 694 -3.55 4.71 -1.59
N ASP A 695 -3.77 3.67 -0.79
CA ASP A 695 -3.57 3.71 0.66
C ASP A 695 -2.08 3.45 1.00
N VAL A 696 -1.53 4.26 1.92
CA VAL A 696 -0.15 4.12 2.41
C VAL A 696 0.02 2.82 3.18
N LYS A 697 -0.91 2.48 4.09
CA LYS A 697 -0.87 1.28 4.93
C LYS A 697 -1.53 0.07 4.27
N GLY A 698 -2.49 0.30 3.38
CA GLY A 698 -3.27 -0.75 2.73
C GLY A 698 -2.41 -1.72 1.92
N THR A 699 -2.44 -3.00 2.31
CA THR A 699 -1.80 -4.13 1.60
C THR A 699 -2.78 -4.96 0.77
N GLY A 700 -4.01 -4.48 0.58
CA GLY A 700 -5.02 -5.16 -0.24
C GLY A 700 -4.52 -5.42 -1.67
N VAL A 701 -4.82 -6.63 -2.20
CA VAL A 701 -4.44 -7.20 -3.51
C VAL A 701 -3.31 -6.45 -4.23
N LEU A 702 -2.12 -6.39 -3.62
CA LEU A 702 -0.95 -5.68 -4.15
C LEU A 702 -0.55 -6.14 -5.57
N SER A 703 -0.88 -7.38 -5.93
CA SER A 703 -0.68 -7.95 -7.27
C SER A 703 -1.45 -7.20 -8.37
N SER A 704 -2.59 -6.60 -8.04
CA SER A 704 -3.39 -5.81 -8.97
C SER A 704 -3.02 -4.32 -9.01
N GLN A 705 -2.20 -3.84 -8.07
CA GLN A 705 -1.92 -2.42 -7.90
C GLN A 705 -1.24 -1.79 -9.13
N ILE A 706 -0.15 -2.39 -9.62
CA ILE A 706 0.57 -1.89 -10.81
C ILE A 706 -0.31 -1.99 -12.07
N PRO A 707 -0.96 -3.15 -12.37
CA PRO A 707 -1.92 -3.26 -13.47
C PRO A 707 -3.02 -2.20 -13.45
N HIS A 708 -3.68 -2.00 -12.31
CA HIS A 708 -4.77 -1.03 -12.18
C HIS A 708 -4.25 0.41 -12.31
N LEU A 709 -3.08 0.71 -11.75
CA LEU A 709 -2.45 2.02 -11.89
C LEU A 709 -2.07 2.30 -13.34
N ALA A 710 -1.52 1.32 -14.08
CA ALA A 710 -1.20 1.45 -15.49
C ALA A 710 -2.47 1.71 -16.33
N CYS A 711 -3.56 0.98 -16.09
CA CYS A 711 -4.86 1.24 -16.71
C CYS A 711 -5.38 2.65 -16.37
N SER A 712 -5.25 3.09 -15.11
CA SER A 712 -5.64 4.43 -14.68
C SER A 712 -4.85 5.52 -15.41
N VAL A 713 -3.52 5.39 -15.53
CA VAL A 713 -2.66 6.33 -16.26
C VAL A 713 -3.01 6.33 -17.75
N TYR A 714 -3.25 5.17 -18.37
CA TYR A 714 -3.68 5.09 -19.77
C TYR A 714 -5.02 5.80 -20.01
N HIS A 715 -6.00 5.57 -19.13
CA HIS A 715 -7.31 6.21 -19.17
C HIS A 715 -7.20 7.74 -19.09
N ILE A 716 -6.43 8.25 -18.12
CA ILE A 716 -6.20 9.69 -17.97
C ILE A 716 -5.49 10.26 -19.21
N THR A 717 -4.49 9.54 -19.74
CA THR A 717 -3.76 9.97 -20.94
C THR A 717 -4.66 10.05 -22.17
N LEU A 718 -5.55 9.09 -22.38
CA LEU A 718 -6.55 9.12 -23.45
C LEU A 718 -7.55 10.26 -23.30
N LYS A 719 -7.94 10.57 -22.06
CA LYS A 719 -8.90 11.61 -21.74
C LYS A 719 -8.32 13.01 -21.92
N ASP A 720 -7.14 13.25 -21.36
CA ASP A 720 -6.57 14.58 -21.23
C ASP A 720 -5.61 14.93 -22.39
N LEU A 721 -5.01 13.94 -23.06
CA LEU A 721 -4.07 14.11 -24.19
C LEU A 721 -4.43 13.31 -25.47
N PRO A 722 -5.70 13.27 -25.90
CA PRO A 722 -6.14 12.42 -27.02
C PRO A 722 -5.42 12.71 -28.34
N ALA A 723 -5.13 13.99 -28.65
CA ALA A 723 -4.48 14.34 -29.91
C ALA A 723 -3.04 13.82 -29.98
N MET A 724 -2.32 13.84 -28.86
CA MET A 724 -0.97 13.27 -28.80
C MET A 724 -0.99 11.75 -28.89
N VAL A 725 -1.96 11.09 -28.25
CA VAL A 725 -2.12 9.63 -28.37
C VAL A 725 -2.43 9.23 -29.81
N ARG A 726 -3.30 9.97 -30.51
CA ARG A 726 -3.59 9.74 -31.95
C ARG A 726 -2.33 9.88 -32.81
N LEU A 727 -1.52 10.91 -32.56
CA LEU A 727 -0.27 11.11 -33.31
C LEU A 727 0.71 9.95 -33.11
N TRP A 728 0.86 9.46 -31.87
CA TRP A 728 1.67 8.27 -31.59
C TRP A 728 1.07 7.02 -32.25
N TRP A 729 -0.22 6.76 -32.04
CA TRP A 729 -0.91 5.58 -32.56
C TRP A 729 -0.82 5.47 -34.09
N ASN A 730 -1.05 6.58 -34.81
CA ASN A 730 -0.93 6.63 -36.27
C ASN A 730 0.52 6.47 -36.77
N SER A 731 1.51 6.69 -35.90
CA SER A 731 2.93 6.48 -36.22
C SER A 731 3.45 5.09 -35.86
N CYS A 732 2.63 4.27 -35.20
CA CYS A 732 3.02 2.92 -34.75
C CYS A 732 3.07 1.93 -35.92
N GLU A 733 3.86 0.88 -35.75
CA GLU A 733 3.85 -0.28 -36.63
C GLU A 733 2.50 -1.00 -36.57
N LYS A 734 2.14 -1.70 -37.66
CA LYS A 734 0.82 -2.35 -37.82
C LYS A 734 0.46 -3.30 -36.67
N ARG A 735 1.42 -4.02 -36.09
CA ARG A 735 1.19 -4.89 -34.92
C ARG A 735 0.71 -4.07 -33.72
N VAL A 736 1.48 -3.05 -33.33
CA VAL A 736 1.17 -2.19 -32.17
C VAL A 736 -0.14 -1.43 -32.41
N PHE A 737 -0.32 -0.87 -33.60
CA PHE A 737 -1.55 -0.18 -34.01
C PHE A 737 -2.80 -1.02 -33.74
N ASN A 738 -2.79 -2.29 -34.16
CA ASN A 738 -3.91 -3.22 -33.99
C ASN A 738 -4.14 -3.64 -32.53
N VAL A 739 -3.06 -3.86 -31.77
CA VAL A 739 -3.15 -4.20 -30.33
C VAL A 739 -3.82 -3.07 -29.57
N VAL A 740 -3.36 -1.84 -29.79
CA VAL A 740 -3.91 -0.62 -29.17
C VAL A 740 -5.37 -0.44 -29.55
N ASP A 741 -5.71 -0.50 -30.84
CA ASP A 741 -7.09 -0.29 -31.33
C ASP A 741 -8.06 -1.32 -30.73
N LYS A 742 -7.68 -2.60 -30.75
CA LYS A 742 -8.49 -3.69 -30.20
C LYS A 742 -8.71 -3.54 -28.70
N PHE A 743 -7.65 -3.23 -27.95
CA PHE A 743 -7.72 -3.08 -26.50
C PHE A 743 -8.59 -1.89 -26.09
N THR A 744 -8.35 -0.72 -26.70
CA THR A 744 -9.06 0.52 -26.38
C THR A 744 -10.53 0.44 -26.76
N SER A 745 -10.85 -0.07 -27.94
CA SER A 745 -12.23 -0.28 -28.39
C SER A 745 -13.02 -1.20 -27.46
N LYS A 746 -12.37 -2.25 -26.94
CA LYS A 746 -13.01 -3.26 -26.11
C LYS A 746 -13.25 -2.78 -24.67
N TYR A 747 -12.26 -2.12 -24.05
CA TYR A 747 -12.28 -1.88 -22.61
C TYR A 747 -12.43 -0.41 -22.19
N VAL A 748 -12.11 0.54 -23.07
CA VAL A 748 -11.97 1.96 -22.67
C VAL A 748 -12.94 2.88 -23.42
N SER A 749 -13.23 2.61 -24.69
CA SER A 749 -14.00 3.52 -25.55
C SER A 749 -15.43 3.76 -25.06
N SER A 750 -16.13 2.74 -24.55
CA SER A 750 -17.47 2.91 -23.97
C SER A 750 -17.44 3.80 -22.72
N VAL A 751 -16.43 3.62 -21.86
CA VAL A 751 -16.25 4.42 -20.64
C VAL A 751 -16.02 5.88 -20.98
N LEU A 752 -15.05 6.18 -21.85
CA LEU A 752 -14.70 7.56 -22.22
C LEU A 752 -15.80 8.25 -23.02
N SER A 753 -16.45 7.55 -23.96
CA SER A 753 -17.57 8.14 -24.71
C SER A 753 -18.75 8.45 -23.82
N SER A 754 -19.10 7.56 -22.88
CA SER A 754 -20.15 7.83 -21.90
C SER A 754 -19.79 9.02 -21.00
N GLN A 755 -18.55 9.11 -20.53
CA GLN A 755 -18.11 10.23 -19.68
C GLN A 755 -18.18 11.58 -20.43
N GLU A 756 -17.72 11.63 -21.68
CA GLU A 756 -17.76 12.87 -22.48
C GLU A 756 -19.21 13.31 -22.75
N ILE A 757 -20.09 12.36 -23.11
CA ILE A 757 -21.50 12.65 -23.33
C ILE A 757 -22.18 13.15 -22.04
N THR A 758 -21.96 12.47 -20.91
CA THR A 758 -22.48 12.92 -19.61
C THR A 758 -21.96 14.30 -19.26
N SER A 759 -20.67 14.58 -19.49
CA SER A 759 -20.08 15.91 -19.25
C SER A 759 -20.77 17.01 -20.06
N VAL A 760 -21.20 16.73 -21.29
CA VAL A 760 -21.98 17.67 -22.10
C VAL A 760 -23.40 17.82 -21.54
N GLN A 761 -24.05 16.73 -21.13
CA GLN A 761 -25.42 16.76 -20.58
C GLN A 761 -25.53 17.55 -19.27
N THR A 762 -24.53 17.43 -18.40
CA THR A 762 -24.51 18.09 -17.09
C THR A 762 -23.87 19.48 -17.14
N SER A 763 -23.39 19.93 -18.31
CA SER A 763 -22.72 21.22 -18.43
C SER A 763 -23.69 22.37 -18.14
N THR A 764 -23.28 23.28 -17.26
CA THR A 764 -24.01 24.51 -16.94
C THR A 764 -23.61 25.68 -17.84
N GLN A 765 -22.68 25.46 -18.78
CA GLN A 765 -22.19 26.50 -19.68
C GLN A 765 -23.31 26.95 -20.62
N LEU A 766 -23.76 28.19 -20.42
CA LEU A 766 -24.76 28.83 -21.27
C LEU A 766 -24.07 29.55 -22.43
N PHE A 767 -24.54 29.30 -23.65
CA PHE A 767 -24.12 30.03 -24.82
C PHE A 767 -25.25 30.93 -25.30
N ASN A 768 -25.00 32.24 -25.40
CA ASN A 768 -26.00 33.14 -25.96
C ASN A 768 -26.25 32.81 -27.44
N GLY A 769 -27.49 32.50 -27.82
CA GLY A 769 -27.83 32.10 -29.20
C GLY A 769 -27.33 30.71 -29.61
N MET A 770 -26.91 29.84 -28.67
CA MET A 770 -26.59 28.43 -28.97
C MET A 770 -27.11 27.49 -27.89
N THR A 771 -27.70 26.37 -28.30
CA THR A 771 -28.18 25.30 -27.41
C THR A 771 -27.43 24.00 -27.72
N VAL A 772 -27.07 23.23 -26.69
CA VAL A 772 -26.33 21.98 -26.85
C VAL A 772 -27.11 20.85 -26.19
N LYS A 773 -27.27 19.72 -26.88
CA LYS A 773 -27.98 18.52 -26.40
C LYS A 773 -27.15 17.29 -26.73
N ALA A 774 -27.05 16.33 -25.81
CA ALA A 774 -26.34 15.08 -26.08
C ALA A 774 -27.28 13.86 -26.08
N ARG A 775 -27.01 12.91 -26.97
CA ARG A 775 -27.75 11.65 -27.16
C ARG A 775 -26.84 10.48 -26.80
N SER A 776 -26.99 9.95 -25.59
CA SER A 776 -26.13 8.88 -25.06
C SER A 776 -26.18 7.59 -25.88
N ALA A 777 -27.36 7.16 -26.34
CA ALA A 777 -27.51 5.93 -27.11
C ALA A 777 -26.79 5.98 -28.48
N ALA A 778 -26.78 7.14 -29.13
CA ALA A 778 -26.15 7.35 -30.43
C ALA A 778 -24.69 7.83 -30.34
N ARG A 779 -24.22 8.19 -29.13
CA ARG A 779 -22.92 8.86 -28.89
C ARG A 779 -22.76 10.15 -29.70
N GLU A 780 -23.85 10.92 -29.77
CA GLU A 780 -23.93 12.17 -30.54
C GLU A 780 -24.10 13.39 -29.63
N VAL A 781 -23.49 14.50 -30.01
CA VAL A 781 -23.73 15.84 -29.45
C VAL A 781 -24.29 16.73 -30.55
N ILE A 782 -25.43 17.36 -30.28
CA ILE A 782 -26.10 18.27 -31.20
C ILE A 782 -25.98 19.68 -30.66
N ALA A 783 -25.42 20.58 -31.46
CA ALA A 783 -25.37 22.00 -31.14
C ALA A 783 -26.20 22.80 -32.16
N THR A 784 -27.13 23.60 -31.67
CA THR A 784 -28.02 24.43 -32.48
C THR A 784 -27.74 25.89 -32.18
N TYR A 785 -27.18 26.61 -33.15
CA TYR A 785 -26.93 28.06 -33.10
C TYR A 785 -28.06 28.79 -33.83
N SER A 786 -28.64 29.80 -33.19
CA SER A 786 -29.75 30.59 -33.72
C SER A 786 -29.61 32.05 -33.27
N VAL A 787 -29.36 32.95 -34.22
CA VAL A 787 -29.28 34.41 -34.02
C VAL A 787 -29.89 35.08 -35.25
N ASP A 788 -30.84 35.99 -35.04
CA ASP A 788 -31.61 36.67 -36.10
C ASP A 788 -32.23 35.67 -37.11
N ASP A 789 -32.01 35.87 -38.42
CA ASP A 789 -32.49 34.99 -39.50
C ASP A 789 -31.56 33.79 -39.77
N ILE A 790 -30.56 33.55 -38.92
CA ILE A 790 -29.54 32.52 -39.09
C ILE A 790 -29.81 31.35 -38.16
N PHE A 791 -29.86 30.15 -38.75
CA PHE A 791 -30.07 28.89 -38.02
C PHE A 791 -29.07 27.84 -38.48
N ILE A 792 -28.33 27.24 -37.55
CA ILE A 792 -27.28 26.26 -37.82
C ILE A 792 -27.40 25.11 -36.82
N GLU A 793 -27.43 23.88 -37.33
CA GLU A 793 -27.41 22.66 -36.53
C GLU A 793 -26.17 21.82 -36.86
N LEU A 794 -25.37 21.52 -35.84
CA LEU A 794 -24.19 20.67 -35.87
C LEU A 794 -24.48 19.35 -35.19
N ILE A 795 -24.00 18.25 -35.78
CA ILE A 795 -24.06 16.91 -35.19
C ILE A 795 -22.62 16.40 -35.06
N ILE A 796 -22.15 16.20 -33.83
CA ILE A 796 -20.82 15.68 -33.51
C ILE A 796 -21.00 14.24 -33.05
N GLN A 797 -20.43 13.29 -33.77
CA GLN A 797 -20.55 11.86 -33.46
C GLN A 797 -19.21 11.26 -33.04
N LEU A 798 -19.23 10.55 -31.91
CA LEU A 798 -18.05 9.85 -31.39
C LEU A 798 -17.90 8.47 -32.03
N PRO A 799 -16.69 8.08 -32.48
CA PRO A 799 -16.46 6.78 -33.11
C PRO A 799 -16.51 5.62 -32.11
N SER A 800 -16.61 4.39 -32.64
CA SER A 800 -16.64 3.18 -31.83
C SER A 800 -15.37 2.95 -31.00
N ASN A 801 -14.21 3.38 -31.52
CA ASN A 801 -12.89 3.32 -30.90
C ASN A 801 -12.44 4.67 -30.29
N TYR A 802 -13.38 5.49 -29.82
CA TYR A 802 -13.07 6.78 -29.17
C TYR A 802 -12.08 6.60 -28.00
N PRO A 803 -11.06 7.47 -27.83
CA PRO A 803 -10.72 8.65 -28.61
C PRO A 803 -9.60 8.40 -29.66
N LEU A 804 -9.44 7.19 -30.19
CA LEU A 804 -8.42 6.90 -31.23
C LEU A 804 -8.90 7.27 -32.64
N GLY A 805 -10.14 6.91 -32.98
CA GLY A 805 -10.76 7.25 -34.27
C GLY A 805 -11.23 8.70 -34.33
N SER A 806 -11.21 9.30 -35.51
CA SER A 806 -11.57 10.71 -35.69
C SER A 806 -13.04 10.98 -35.37
N ILE A 807 -13.32 12.13 -34.77
CA ILE A 807 -14.69 12.59 -34.48
C ILE A 807 -15.30 13.09 -35.78
N THR A 808 -16.50 12.61 -36.10
CA THR A 808 -17.25 13.06 -37.27
C THR A 808 -18.10 14.27 -36.91
N VAL A 809 -18.07 15.30 -37.75
CA VAL A 809 -18.89 16.50 -37.60
C VAL A 809 -19.76 16.60 -38.85
N GLU A 810 -21.07 16.51 -38.67
CA GLU A 810 -22.07 16.51 -39.73
C GLU A 810 -22.98 17.74 -39.64
N SER A 811 -23.59 18.09 -40.77
CA SER A 811 -24.53 19.19 -40.89
C SER A 811 -25.95 18.70 -40.72
N GLY A 812 -26.68 19.26 -39.76
CA GLY A 812 -28.14 19.16 -39.70
C GLY A 812 -28.80 20.24 -40.57
N LYS A 813 -29.85 20.87 -40.04
CA LYS A 813 -30.54 22.01 -40.67
C LYS A 813 -29.66 23.27 -40.72
N ARG A 814 -29.67 23.98 -41.87
CA ARG A 814 -28.89 25.20 -42.10
C ARG A 814 -29.70 26.25 -42.88
N VAL A 815 -29.76 27.48 -42.36
CA VAL A 815 -30.40 28.66 -42.97
C VAL A 815 -29.49 29.88 -42.79
N GLY A 816 -29.35 30.72 -43.82
CA GLY A 816 -28.63 32.00 -43.71
C GLY A 816 -27.10 31.98 -43.85
N VAL A 817 -26.49 30.84 -44.25
CA VAL A 817 -25.03 30.70 -44.37
C VAL A 817 -24.61 30.17 -45.75
N ALA A 818 -23.62 30.83 -46.38
CA ALA A 818 -23.08 30.40 -47.66
C ALA A 818 -22.35 29.05 -47.59
N VAL A 819 -22.44 28.23 -48.65
CA VAL A 819 -21.89 26.86 -48.68
C VAL A 819 -20.39 26.80 -48.40
N GLN A 820 -19.61 27.75 -48.93
CA GLN A 820 -18.16 27.77 -48.75
C GLN A 820 -17.76 28.14 -47.31
N GLN A 821 -18.45 29.12 -46.71
CA GLN A 821 -18.22 29.51 -45.31
C GLN A 821 -18.55 28.35 -44.37
N TRP A 822 -19.64 27.64 -44.65
CA TRP A 822 -20.02 26.45 -43.90
C TRP A 822 -18.95 25.35 -43.94
N ARG A 823 -18.41 25.04 -45.12
CA ARG A 823 -17.33 24.06 -45.26
C ARG A 823 -16.10 24.43 -44.42
N ASN A 824 -15.74 25.71 -44.40
CA ASN A 824 -14.62 26.21 -43.61
C ASN A 824 -14.88 26.06 -42.09
N TRP A 825 -16.09 26.39 -41.62
CA TRP A 825 -16.47 26.26 -40.21
C TRP A 825 -16.50 24.80 -39.74
N MET A 826 -17.01 23.89 -40.56
CA MET A 826 -16.99 22.46 -40.28
C MET A 826 -15.55 21.92 -40.21
N LEU A 827 -14.70 22.33 -41.15
CA LEU A 827 -13.28 21.97 -41.16
C LEU A 827 -12.58 22.47 -39.89
N GLN A 828 -12.85 23.69 -39.44
CA GLN A 828 -12.25 24.25 -38.22
C GLN A 828 -12.62 23.45 -36.98
N LEU A 829 -13.90 23.16 -36.80
CA LEU A 829 -14.38 22.39 -35.65
C LEU A 829 -13.83 20.95 -35.68
N SER A 830 -13.88 20.28 -36.83
CA SER A 830 -13.33 18.93 -36.98
C SER A 830 -11.82 18.89 -36.74
N THR A 831 -11.08 19.89 -37.23
CA THR A 831 -9.63 20.02 -37.01
C THR A 831 -9.32 20.21 -35.53
N TYR A 832 -10.08 21.06 -34.83
CA TYR A 832 -9.93 21.28 -33.40
C TYR A 832 -10.16 19.99 -32.61
N LEU A 833 -11.32 19.36 -32.79
CA LEU A 833 -11.71 18.15 -32.07
C LEU A 833 -10.78 16.95 -32.33
N THR A 834 -10.12 16.92 -33.49
CA THR A 834 -9.21 15.82 -33.85
C THR A 834 -7.77 16.06 -33.42
N HIS A 835 -7.30 17.31 -33.50
CA HIS A 835 -5.87 17.64 -33.38
C HIS A 835 -5.51 18.47 -32.14
N GLN A 836 -6.49 18.83 -31.30
CA GLN A 836 -6.23 19.53 -30.05
C GLN A 836 -6.64 18.70 -28.84
N ASN A 837 -5.92 18.90 -27.72
CA ASN A 837 -6.17 18.22 -26.45
C ASN A 837 -7.24 18.98 -25.65
N GLY A 838 -8.49 19.03 -26.14
CA GLY A 838 -9.60 19.78 -25.53
C GLY A 838 -10.95 19.04 -25.60
N SER A 839 -11.90 19.46 -24.77
CA SER A 839 -13.24 18.87 -24.70
C SER A 839 -14.14 19.32 -25.86
N ILE A 840 -15.25 18.61 -26.08
CA ILE A 840 -16.26 19.02 -27.08
C ILE A 840 -16.82 20.41 -26.75
N MET A 841 -17.03 20.70 -25.47
CA MET A 841 -17.56 21.99 -25.01
C MET A 841 -16.59 23.15 -25.27
N GLU A 842 -15.29 22.94 -25.07
CA GLU A 842 -14.25 23.92 -25.44
C GLU A 842 -14.24 24.16 -26.95
N GLY A 843 -14.34 23.10 -27.75
CA GLY A 843 -14.42 23.19 -29.21
C GLY A 843 -15.65 23.95 -29.70
N LEU A 844 -16.83 23.69 -29.12
CA LEU A 844 -18.07 24.40 -29.43
C LEU A 844 -18.00 25.88 -29.01
N SER A 845 -17.38 26.19 -27.87
CA SER A 845 -17.15 27.56 -27.41
C SER A 845 -16.28 28.34 -28.38
N LEU A 846 -15.14 27.76 -28.80
CA LEU A 846 -14.25 28.38 -29.78
C LEU A 846 -14.93 28.54 -31.14
N TRP A 847 -15.68 27.53 -31.58
CA TRP A 847 -16.45 27.59 -32.83
C TRP A 847 -17.47 28.72 -32.80
N LYS A 848 -18.25 28.83 -31.72
CA LYS A 848 -19.25 29.89 -31.55
C LYS A 848 -18.60 31.27 -31.59
N ASN A 849 -17.51 31.48 -30.85
CA ASN A 849 -16.80 32.75 -30.81
C ASN A 849 -16.25 33.15 -32.19
N ASN A 850 -15.78 32.16 -32.97
CA ASN A 850 -15.36 32.39 -34.36
C ASN A 850 -16.51 32.84 -35.25
N VAL A 851 -17.67 32.20 -35.12
CA VAL A 851 -18.89 32.54 -35.86
C VAL A 851 -19.37 33.96 -35.49
N ASP A 852 -19.46 34.27 -34.20
CA ASP A 852 -19.87 35.60 -33.72
C ASP A 852 -18.92 36.70 -34.23
N LYS A 853 -17.59 36.51 -34.07
CA LYS A 853 -16.59 37.49 -34.54
C LYS A 853 -16.63 37.67 -36.06
N ARG A 854 -17.02 36.64 -36.81
CA ARG A 854 -17.19 36.76 -38.26
C ARG A 854 -18.41 37.62 -38.60
N PHE A 855 -19.49 37.51 -37.83
CA PHE A 855 -20.68 38.37 -37.95
C PHE A 855 -20.41 39.81 -37.51
N GLU A 856 -19.50 40.03 -36.54
CA GLU A 856 -18.98 41.37 -36.20
C GLU A 856 -18.10 41.99 -37.31
N GLY A 857 -17.84 41.27 -38.41
CA GLY A 857 -17.09 41.78 -39.57
C GLY A 857 -15.58 41.58 -39.52
N VAL A 858 -15.05 40.80 -38.56
CA VAL A 858 -13.63 40.47 -38.50
C VAL A 858 -13.28 39.47 -39.62
N GLU A 859 -12.27 39.81 -40.43
CA GLU A 859 -11.79 38.92 -41.50
C GLU A 859 -11.09 37.67 -40.92
N ASP A 860 -11.30 36.54 -41.58
CA ASP A 860 -10.66 35.27 -41.27
C ASP A 860 -9.22 35.17 -41.82
N CYS A 861 -8.39 34.37 -41.14
CA CYS A 861 -7.05 34.06 -41.62
C CYS A 861 -7.13 33.19 -42.87
N MET A 862 -6.46 33.58 -43.96
CA MET A 862 -6.56 32.85 -45.23
C MET A 862 -5.79 31.52 -45.29
N ILE A 863 -5.09 31.13 -44.20
CA ILE A 863 -4.39 29.84 -44.11
C ILE A 863 -5.25 28.81 -43.36
N CYS A 864 -5.76 29.18 -42.18
CA CYS A 864 -6.56 28.27 -41.34
C CYS A 864 -8.07 28.52 -41.45
N PHE A 865 -8.48 29.54 -42.19
CA PHE A 865 -9.85 30.01 -42.39
C PHE A 865 -10.58 30.45 -41.10
N SER A 866 -9.87 30.54 -39.97
CA SER A 866 -10.43 30.89 -38.66
C SER A 866 -10.18 32.37 -38.31
N VAL A 867 -11.08 32.98 -37.54
CA VAL A 867 -10.90 34.34 -37.00
C VAL A 867 -10.02 34.31 -35.74
N ILE A 868 -10.26 33.36 -34.86
CA ILE A 868 -9.49 33.11 -33.64
C ILE A 868 -8.61 31.90 -33.93
N HIS A 869 -7.29 32.06 -33.78
CA HIS A 869 -6.37 30.96 -34.01
C HIS A 869 -6.56 29.86 -32.96
N GLY A 870 -6.61 28.60 -33.40
CA GLY A 870 -7.02 27.49 -32.55
C GLY A 870 -6.12 27.20 -31.35
N SER A 871 -4.85 27.62 -31.34
CA SER A 871 -3.91 27.28 -30.24
C SER A 871 -3.53 28.46 -29.34
N ASN A 872 -3.56 29.68 -29.86
CA ASN A 872 -3.08 30.88 -29.15
C ASN A 872 -4.12 32.01 -29.10
N TYR A 873 -5.35 31.74 -29.55
CA TYR A 873 -6.50 32.64 -29.49
C TYR A 873 -6.29 34.03 -30.12
N SER A 874 -5.27 34.17 -30.96
CA SER A 874 -4.94 35.43 -31.62
C SER A 874 -5.87 35.73 -32.80
N LEU A 875 -6.09 37.01 -33.07
CA LEU A 875 -6.76 37.49 -34.28
C LEU A 875 -5.76 37.63 -35.45
N PRO A 876 -6.19 37.51 -36.72
CA PRO A 876 -5.30 37.66 -37.87
C PRO A 876 -4.93 39.12 -38.05
N LYS A 877 -3.76 39.51 -37.54
CA LYS A 877 -3.26 40.89 -37.58
C LYS A 877 -2.33 41.17 -38.78
N LYS A 878 -1.68 40.15 -39.36
CA LYS A 878 -0.67 40.34 -40.41
C LYS A 878 -1.34 40.40 -41.78
N ALA A 879 -1.31 41.56 -42.45
CA ALA A 879 -1.89 41.73 -43.78
C ALA A 879 -0.81 41.73 -44.88
N CYS A 880 -1.04 41.03 -45.98
CA CYS A 880 -0.16 41.08 -47.16
C CYS A 880 -0.19 42.48 -47.78
N ARG A 881 0.97 43.03 -48.14
CA ARG A 881 1.04 44.38 -48.76
C ARG A 881 0.34 44.45 -50.12
N THR A 882 0.42 43.37 -50.90
CA THR A 882 -0.15 43.27 -52.26
C THR A 882 -1.65 42.97 -52.24
N CYS A 883 -2.07 41.81 -51.70
CA CYS A 883 -3.47 41.38 -51.76
C CYS A 883 -4.33 41.83 -50.57
N LYS A 884 -3.74 42.52 -49.57
CA LYS A 884 -4.38 43.04 -48.35
C LYS A 884 -5.05 41.99 -47.43
N LYS A 885 -5.01 40.71 -47.78
CA LYS A 885 -5.57 39.63 -46.96
C LYS A 885 -4.79 39.40 -45.67
N LYS A 886 -5.51 39.05 -44.60
CA LYS A 886 -4.99 38.90 -43.24
C LYS A 886 -4.68 37.44 -42.89
N PHE A 887 -3.70 37.28 -42.00
CA PHE A 887 -3.18 36.01 -41.53
C PHE A 887 -2.86 36.08 -40.03
N HIS A 888 -3.01 34.96 -39.33
CA HIS A 888 -2.40 34.78 -38.01
C HIS A 888 -0.88 34.71 -38.17
N SER A 889 -0.13 35.36 -37.27
CA SER A 889 1.34 35.32 -37.28
C SER A 889 1.87 33.87 -37.28
N ALA A 890 1.30 33.01 -36.44
CA ALA A 890 1.67 31.60 -36.33
C ALA A 890 1.43 30.80 -37.62
N CYS A 891 0.27 30.99 -38.28
CA CYS A 891 -0.03 30.32 -39.54
C CYS A 891 0.95 30.75 -40.65
N LEU A 892 1.22 32.04 -40.74
CA LEU A 892 2.10 32.61 -41.76
C LEU A 892 3.55 32.18 -41.56
N TYR A 893 4.03 32.16 -40.31
CA TYR A 893 5.36 31.66 -39.98
C TYR A 893 5.52 30.19 -40.40
N LYS A 894 4.59 29.32 -39.99
CA LYS A 894 4.62 27.90 -40.38
C LYS A 894 4.62 27.74 -41.90
N TRP A 895 3.88 28.59 -42.62
CA TRP A 895 3.92 28.63 -44.07
C TRP A 895 5.29 29.01 -44.62
N PHE A 896 5.93 30.07 -44.12
CA PHE A 896 7.28 30.47 -44.56
C PHE A 896 8.32 29.39 -44.28
N THR A 897 8.29 28.80 -43.09
CA THR A 897 9.22 27.73 -42.69
C THR A 897 9.02 26.48 -43.54
N SER A 898 7.77 26.09 -43.84
CA SER A 898 7.49 24.92 -44.67
C SER A 898 7.74 25.13 -46.16
N SER A 899 7.60 26.36 -46.66
CA SER A 899 7.79 26.70 -48.08
C SER A 899 9.20 27.20 -48.41
N ASN A 900 10.05 27.40 -47.40
CA ASN A 900 11.38 28.02 -47.50
C ASN A 900 11.38 29.39 -48.21
N LYS A 901 10.24 30.09 -48.25
CA LYS A 901 10.07 31.38 -48.94
C LYS A 901 9.11 32.29 -48.17
N SER A 902 9.49 33.55 -48.00
CA SER A 902 8.65 34.58 -47.36
C SER A 902 7.60 35.16 -48.32
N THR A 903 6.85 34.30 -49.00
CA THR A 903 5.87 34.68 -50.03
C THR A 903 4.43 34.46 -49.54
N CYS A 904 3.53 35.36 -49.93
CA CYS A 904 2.12 35.28 -49.57
C CYS A 904 1.48 33.99 -50.11
N PRO A 905 0.77 33.19 -49.28
CA PRO A 905 0.12 31.96 -49.72
C PRO A 905 -0.89 32.15 -50.87
N LEU A 906 -1.47 33.36 -50.98
CA LEU A 906 -2.50 33.66 -51.98
C LEU A 906 -1.92 34.24 -53.27
N CYS A 907 -1.18 35.36 -53.18
CA CYS A 907 -0.70 36.06 -54.37
C CYS A 907 0.74 35.70 -54.76
N ARG A 908 1.45 34.89 -53.95
CA ARG A 908 2.84 34.43 -54.17
C ARG A 908 3.92 35.53 -54.25
N GLU A 909 3.54 36.79 -54.14
CA GLU A 909 4.47 37.92 -53.98
C GLU A 909 5.19 37.88 -52.63
N THR A 910 6.33 38.56 -52.54
CA THR A 910 7.05 38.76 -51.27
C THR A 910 6.13 39.41 -50.26
N PHE A 911 6.05 38.81 -49.06
CA PHE A 911 5.09 39.25 -48.05
C PHE A 911 5.50 40.58 -47.40
N PHE A 912 6.82 40.80 -47.31
CA PHE A 912 7.46 42.01 -46.78
C PHE A 912 7.74 43.04 -47.86
#